data_AF-A0AAV9S1R3-F1
#
_entry.id   AF-A0AAV9S1R3-F1
#
_cell.length_a   1.000
_cell.length_b   1.000
_cell.length_c   1.000
_cell.angle_alpha   90.00
_cell.angle_beta   90.00
_cell.angle_gamma   90.00
#
_symmetry.space_group_name_H-M   'P 1'
#
loop_
_entity.id
_entity.type
_entity.pdbx_description
1 polymer ?
#
loop_
_entity_poly.entity_id
_entity_poly.type
_entity_poly.pdbx_seq_one_letter_code
_entity_poly.pdbx_strand_id
1 'polypeptide(L)'
;MERLSEPLMEMKDTDFWPPQSSQLAVDRNYKPTCPKILYRTSGDNRVFPYLYLDPVDQKHVYVPFKNQIKRLPVSKCSTYQHVKDCLSAQDPFCVWCVSKTSCTFKGDCKDAEWLSIPDESKQKTVSHRVVKDSTGEIKLVIQTHVTMEQKVPTNFTCQFSASSGQLCGKHGKKPHYPQCTCILNSIFPADDVIVTIKMRLGNTFLTEQIKMINCSNVHGQPGFHLCQRCIRAGCGWRQNSCSWASDPVQNDSVCANIGQFGMNFSKPEISSITPSVVSFYGRNHAVLSGHNLRDVTRVRIQADMDCDPKESPVWNNIGTSLTFHIPDTQTKGIVKVCALLTDGSCHGNFAIMYQSSPNCTDIVPSSSWRSGKRKVTLTGTHLDLVDSVTHINAPQEVILPRNSSSQNLTYETPAAKNTDFSSSVVFLKVANQTLKCHTEIAYYPDPEFTSFTAVREGEDIRIFVQKKVDNLEMKTAELKVAGIQKEKEYPCIIKSKESSNKTETFICEIEGLHNADFEEVKVSYGGTSVTLNKSSSPSLLILLVILLIPIIIIAVLVFYRRQQKQLTVKMNRLMEDLELDIRNDIRQGFIDLQTEKADLMENVGAIPFLDYKHFASRIFFPESELLIKLCIKDIGQDTKNVQLDERCQTFSKLIQDQLFLTTMVHTLEEQKSFTIKDKCSLASLITVALHSNLSYLTEVMEVLLKDLMQRNSNTQPKLLLRRTESTVEKLLTNWVSVCLYGFLRESVGQHLYLLVSALTQQISKGPVDCVTEKALYTLSEEWLLWQAQDFSPLKLKVLFAVGSDGEVSEPLEVDALNCDTVEQLKEKILNTFKTKFGFPYNTLIRDVSIEYEKDGSFLPLEEVGAGSEVIGEVTKLNTLRHYKVNDGATIKVLSKKTHPPLCPQASVKDDEDFSGKYFHLIDPDVVEDHGKNPERKKLKLKEVYLTKLLSTKVAVHSYVENVFRSIWGMSHSKAPLAIKYFFDFLDAQAENMKITDPDVRHIWKTNSLPLRFWINILKNPQFVFDMEKTPHLDGCLSVIAQAFMDSFSLSETQLGKHAPTNKLLYAKDIPMFKQEVKAYYKQIREQSAVTDAEFKEFLQGESKKHEDDFNEAAALVELYKYVQRYFSEINEKLTSNGAPVELTEQLQHVKDLFDGLKSCSWN
;
A
#
# COMPACT_ATOMS: atom_id res chain seq x y z
N MET A 1 23.33 8.08 -13.92
CA MET A 1 22.06 8.55 -13.33
C MET A 1 22.25 9.98 -12.84
N GLU A 2 22.78 10.84 -13.70
CA GLU A 2 22.92 12.29 -13.48
C GLU A 2 22.01 12.95 -14.51
N ARG A 3 20.87 13.46 -14.05
CA ARG A 3 19.95 14.39 -14.72
C ARG A 3 18.62 14.22 -14.01
N LEU A 4 18.46 14.94 -12.91
CA LEU A 4 17.19 15.40 -12.35
C LEU A 4 17.55 16.31 -11.17
N SER A 5 18.05 17.50 -11.49
CA SER A 5 18.15 18.63 -10.57
C SER A 5 17.79 19.89 -11.33
N GLU A 6 16.47 20.15 -11.40
CA GLU A 6 15.76 21.43 -11.60
C GLU A 6 16.12 22.35 -12.80
N PRO A 7 15.17 23.14 -13.35
CA PRO A 7 14.05 23.78 -12.66
C PRO A 7 12.66 23.25 -13.08
N LEU A 8 11.80 23.06 -12.09
CA LEU A 8 10.36 23.23 -12.27
C LEU A 8 10.14 24.62 -12.87
N MET A 9 9.68 24.65 -14.11
CA MET A 9 9.23 25.86 -14.78
C MET A 9 8.12 26.47 -13.93
N GLU A 10 8.39 27.63 -13.29
CA GLU A 10 7.36 28.50 -12.74
C GLU A 10 6.44 28.92 -13.90
N MET A 11 5.37 28.15 -14.14
CA MET A 11 4.18 28.68 -14.79
C MET A 11 3.48 29.56 -13.75
N LYS A 12 3.93 30.81 -13.67
CA LYS A 12 3.14 31.88 -13.10
C LYS A 12 1.96 32.14 -14.04
N ASP A 13 0.79 32.18 -13.42
CA ASP A 13 -0.54 32.49 -13.97
C ASP A 13 -1.39 31.32 -14.49
N THR A 14 -2.56 31.23 -13.84
CA THR A 14 -3.81 30.49 -14.14
C THR A 14 -3.94 29.03 -13.69
N ASP A 15 -4.72 28.87 -12.61
CA ASP A 15 -5.57 27.74 -12.21
C ASP A 15 -5.11 26.28 -12.38
N PHE A 16 -4.84 25.65 -11.23
CA PHE A 16 -5.10 24.24 -10.88
C PHE A 16 -4.84 23.15 -11.95
N TRP A 17 -3.77 22.36 -11.77
CA TRP A 17 -3.42 21.18 -12.57
C TRP A 17 -4.49 20.05 -12.54
N PRO A 18 -4.57 19.20 -13.58
CA PRO A 18 -5.53 18.10 -13.67
C PRO A 18 -5.41 17.10 -12.50
N PRO A 19 -6.50 16.40 -12.12
CA PRO A 19 -6.55 15.49 -10.97
C PRO A 19 -5.88 14.12 -11.23
N GLN A 20 -4.79 14.12 -11.99
CA GLN A 20 -4.04 12.97 -12.48
C GLN A 20 -2.53 13.22 -12.32
N SER A 21 -1.79 12.20 -11.90
CA SER A 21 -0.32 12.23 -11.90
C SER A 21 0.18 11.43 -13.10
N SER A 22 1.01 12.06 -13.94
CA SER A 22 1.59 11.44 -15.13
C SER A 22 3.11 11.40 -15.03
N GLN A 23 3.69 10.30 -15.49
CA GLN A 23 5.10 10.09 -15.71
C GLN A 23 5.39 10.45 -17.16
N LEU A 24 6.22 11.47 -17.37
CA LEU A 24 6.83 11.76 -18.66
C LEU A 24 8.27 11.27 -18.62
N ALA A 25 8.58 10.22 -19.36
CA ALA A 25 9.96 9.83 -19.57
C ALA A 25 10.53 10.64 -20.75
N VAL A 26 11.86 10.81 -20.78
CA VAL A 26 12.58 11.48 -21.86
C VAL A 26 13.71 10.59 -22.31
N ASP A 27 13.99 10.55 -23.61
CA ASP A 27 15.16 9.84 -24.12
C ASP A 27 16.47 10.61 -23.88
N ARG A 28 17.60 10.02 -24.29
CA ARG A 28 18.92 10.66 -24.19
C ARG A 28 19.02 12.04 -24.84
N ASN A 29 18.19 12.32 -25.85
CA ASN A 29 18.13 13.58 -26.57
C ASN A 29 17.07 14.53 -26.01
N TYR A 30 16.55 14.24 -24.81
CA TYR A 30 15.46 14.97 -24.16
C TYR A 30 14.17 15.03 -24.97
N LYS A 31 13.97 14.10 -25.91
CA LYS A 31 12.68 13.97 -26.58
C LYS A 31 11.73 13.26 -25.63
N PRO A 32 10.53 13.81 -25.38
CA PRO A 32 9.54 13.14 -24.55
C PRO A 32 9.16 11.79 -25.15
N THR A 33 9.27 10.74 -24.35
CA THR A 33 8.60 9.47 -24.61
C THR A 33 7.12 9.57 -24.21
N CYS A 34 6.37 8.51 -24.45
CA CYS A 34 4.93 8.48 -24.22
C CYS A 34 4.59 8.69 -22.74
N PRO A 35 3.82 9.73 -22.38
CA PRO A 35 3.43 9.97 -21.01
C PRO A 35 2.49 8.85 -20.51
N LYS A 36 2.76 8.36 -19.30
CA LYS A 36 2.00 7.28 -18.65
C LYS A 36 1.36 7.79 -17.37
N ILE A 37 0.08 7.51 -17.14
CA ILE A 37 -0.60 7.95 -15.93
C ILE A 37 -0.30 6.97 -14.78
N LEU A 38 0.33 7.47 -13.71
CA LEU A 38 0.66 6.68 -12.53
C LEU A 38 -0.53 6.50 -11.60
N TYR A 39 -1.36 7.54 -11.50
CA TYR A 39 -2.51 7.55 -10.60
C TYR A 39 -3.58 8.54 -11.03
N ARG A 40 -4.84 8.15 -10.84
CA ARG A 40 -6.04 8.92 -11.15
C ARG A 40 -6.94 8.97 -9.91
N THR A 41 -7.51 10.12 -9.64
CA THR A 41 -8.60 10.24 -8.66
C THR A 41 -9.96 10.07 -9.35
N SER A 42 -10.93 9.48 -8.66
CA SER A 42 -12.29 9.22 -9.15
C SER A 42 -13.17 10.48 -9.29
N GLY A 43 -12.61 11.68 -9.09
CA GLY A 43 -13.31 12.97 -9.11
C GLY A 43 -12.38 14.15 -9.41
N ASP A 44 -12.82 15.38 -9.18
CA ASP A 44 -12.01 16.60 -9.41
C ASP A 44 -11.20 17.01 -8.16
N ASN A 45 -10.65 16.01 -7.46
CA ASN A 45 -9.84 16.25 -6.29
C ASN A 45 -8.52 16.91 -6.73
N ARG A 46 -8.36 18.17 -6.32
CA ARG A 46 -7.19 19.00 -6.66
C ARG A 46 -5.91 18.34 -6.14
N VAL A 47 -4.94 18.18 -7.03
CA VAL A 47 -3.60 17.71 -6.72
C VAL A 47 -2.72 18.93 -6.49
N PHE A 48 -1.97 18.95 -5.39
CA PHE A 48 -0.99 20.01 -5.17
C PHE A 48 0.23 19.79 -6.08
N PRO A 49 0.86 20.85 -6.61
CA PRO A 49 1.93 20.75 -7.60
C PRO A 49 3.25 20.16 -7.06
N TYR A 50 3.34 19.87 -5.76
CA TYR A 50 4.56 19.35 -5.14
C TYR A 50 4.54 17.82 -5.10
N LEU A 51 5.37 17.20 -5.96
CA LEU A 51 5.64 15.76 -5.94
C LEU A 51 6.98 15.53 -5.24
N TYR A 52 7.03 14.64 -4.23
CA TYR A 52 8.27 14.30 -3.54
C TYR A 52 8.67 12.87 -3.85
N LEU A 53 9.81 12.65 -4.51
CA LEU A 53 10.36 11.31 -4.68
C LEU A 53 10.69 10.71 -3.31
N ASP A 54 10.38 9.44 -3.11
CA ASP A 54 10.74 8.71 -1.90
C ASP A 54 12.28 8.64 -1.80
N PRO A 55 12.88 9.25 -0.76
CA PRO A 55 14.32 9.40 -0.68
C PRO A 55 15.03 8.08 -0.33
N VAL A 56 14.30 7.06 0.14
CA VAL A 56 14.88 5.79 0.58
C VAL A 56 14.86 4.76 -0.56
N ASP A 57 13.72 4.62 -1.25
CA ASP A 57 13.57 3.57 -2.27
C ASP A 57 13.72 4.07 -3.71
N GLN A 58 13.55 5.38 -3.97
CA GLN A 58 13.50 5.99 -5.31
C GLN A 58 12.53 5.31 -6.31
N LYS A 59 11.66 4.43 -5.81
CA LYS A 59 10.64 3.66 -6.53
C LYS A 59 9.24 4.22 -6.29
N HIS A 60 9.08 5.14 -5.36
CA HIS A 60 7.79 5.77 -5.07
C HIS A 60 7.89 7.29 -5.06
N VAL A 61 6.74 7.96 -5.24
CA VAL A 61 6.55 9.40 -5.13
C VAL A 61 5.40 9.66 -4.18
N TYR A 62 5.58 10.58 -3.26
CA TYR A 62 4.53 11.11 -2.40
C TYR A 62 3.77 12.21 -3.13
N VAL A 63 2.47 12.01 -3.27
CA VAL A 63 1.54 12.93 -3.94
C VAL A 63 0.57 13.49 -2.91
N PRO A 64 0.67 14.80 -2.59
CA PRO A 64 -0.26 15.48 -1.72
C PRO A 64 -1.56 15.85 -2.46
N PHE A 65 -2.68 15.48 -1.86
CA PHE A 65 -4.04 15.90 -2.21
C PHE A 65 -4.57 16.82 -1.11
N LYS A 66 -5.72 17.47 -1.35
CA LYS A 66 -6.34 18.44 -0.42
C LYS A 66 -6.33 18.01 1.07
N ASN A 67 -6.67 16.75 1.36
CA ASN A 67 -6.82 16.22 2.72
C ASN A 67 -6.01 14.92 2.99
N GLN A 68 -5.13 14.50 2.09
CA GLN A 68 -4.41 13.22 2.22
C GLN A 68 -3.10 13.23 1.43
N ILE A 69 -2.11 12.44 1.83
CA ILE A 69 -0.90 12.18 1.05
C ILE A 69 -0.93 10.70 0.62
N LYS A 70 -0.70 10.40 -0.66
CA LYS A 70 -0.54 9.03 -1.14
C LYS A 70 0.88 8.77 -1.62
N ARG A 71 1.43 7.63 -1.24
CA ARG A 71 2.66 7.08 -1.80
C ARG A 71 2.31 6.28 -3.05
N LEU A 72 2.89 6.63 -4.19
CA LEU A 72 2.60 6.03 -5.49
C LEU A 72 3.87 5.49 -6.13
N PRO A 73 3.89 4.28 -6.70
CA PRO A 73 5.07 3.76 -7.36
C PRO A 73 5.37 4.58 -8.64
N VAL A 74 6.66 4.87 -8.90
CA VAL A 74 7.15 5.57 -10.12
C VAL A 74 6.92 4.74 -11.38
N SER A 75 6.78 3.42 -11.23
CA SER A 75 6.40 2.49 -12.28
C SER A 75 5.78 1.22 -11.70
N LYS A 76 4.97 0.51 -12.50
CA LYS A 76 4.31 -0.75 -12.14
C LYS A 76 4.81 -1.88 -13.04
N CYS A 77 6.08 -2.25 -12.88
CA CYS A 77 6.72 -3.25 -13.73
C CYS A 77 6.08 -4.65 -13.61
N SER A 78 5.59 -5.02 -12.42
CA SER A 78 4.94 -6.31 -12.16
C SER A 78 3.63 -6.52 -12.92
N THR A 79 3.04 -5.47 -13.50
CA THR A 79 1.84 -5.59 -14.36
C THR A 79 2.15 -6.32 -15.67
N TYR A 80 3.41 -6.35 -16.10
CA TYR A 80 3.82 -7.01 -17.33
C TYR A 80 4.33 -8.42 -17.04
N GLN A 81 3.52 -9.42 -17.37
CA GLN A 81 3.83 -10.83 -17.10
C GLN A 81 4.78 -11.45 -18.13
N HIS A 82 4.92 -10.84 -19.32
CA HIS A 82 5.73 -11.37 -20.41
C HIS A 82 6.80 -10.38 -20.87
N VAL A 83 7.93 -10.91 -21.38
CA VAL A 83 9.06 -10.10 -21.86
C VAL A 83 8.66 -9.11 -22.95
N LYS A 84 7.76 -9.52 -23.84
CA LYS A 84 7.28 -8.67 -24.93
C LYS A 84 6.50 -7.47 -24.38
N ASP A 85 5.62 -7.69 -23.41
CA ASP A 85 4.79 -6.65 -22.81
C ASP A 85 5.65 -5.67 -21.99
N CYS A 86 6.62 -6.22 -21.24
CA CYS A 86 7.59 -5.44 -20.46
C CYS A 86 8.42 -4.49 -21.34
N LEU A 87 8.94 -4.99 -22.48
CA LEU A 87 9.74 -4.18 -23.40
C LEU A 87 8.89 -3.23 -24.25
N SER A 88 7.67 -3.64 -24.62
CA SER A 88 6.74 -2.82 -25.40
C SER A 88 6.18 -1.64 -24.59
N ALA A 89 6.21 -1.74 -23.26
CA ALA A 89 5.80 -0.66 -22.36
C ALA A 89 6.67 0.61 -22.45
N GLN A 90 7.88 0.51 -23.03
CA GLN A 90 8.84 1.62 -23.14
C GLN A 90 9.09 2.36 -21.81
N ASP A 91 9.03 1.64 -20.69
CA ASP A 91 9.24 2.20 -19.36
C ASP A 91 10.72 2.05 -18.96
N PRO A 92 11.49 3.15 -18.80
CA PRO A 92 12.92 3.09 -18.54
C PRO A 92 13.26 2.54 -17.15
N PHE A 93 12.29 2.48 -16.22
CA PHE A 93 12.49 1.92 -14.88
C PHE A 93 12.30 0.40 -14.84
N CYS A 94 11.59 -0.15 -15.84
CA CYS A 94 11.31 -1.57 -15.93
C CYS A 94 12.33 -2.31 -16.78
N VAL A 95 12.82 -3.42 -16.26
CA VAL A 95 13.67 -4.36 -16.97
C VAL A 95 13.07 -5.76 -16.87
N TRP A 96 13.30 -6.57 -17.89
CA TRP A 96 12.99 -7.98 -17.80
C TRP A 96 14.14 -8.70 -17.09
N CYS A 97 13.89 -9.22 -15.89
CA CYS A 97 14.88 -9.96 -15.13
C CYS A 97 14.91 -11.41 -15.61
N VAL A 98 16.03 -11.84 -16.21
CA VAL A 98 16.15 -13.16 -16.84
C VAL A 98 16.12 -14.27 -15.79
N SER A 99 16.74 -14.08 -14.63
CA SER A 99 16.77 -15.08 -13.54
C SER A 99 15.40 -15.29 -12.88
N LYS A 100 14.63 -14.23 -12.73
CA LYS A 100 13.28 -14.26 -12.13
C LYS A 100 12.16 -14.48 -13.13
N THR A 101 12.47 -14.57 -14.43
CA THR A 101 11.50 -14.69 -15.53
C THR A 101 10.30 -13.73 -15.42
N SER A 102 10.55 -12.49 -14.99
CA SER A 102 9.51 -11.50 -14.71
C SER A 102 9.99 -10.06 -14.95
N CYS A 103 9.04 -9.14 -15.19
CA CYS A 103 9.33 -7.72 -15.36
C CYS A 103 9.45 -7.04 -14.00
N THR A 104 10.62 -6.51 -13.67
CA THR A 104 10.92 -5.92 -12.37
C THR A 104 11.57 -4.54 -12.52
N PHE A 105 11.71 -3.82 -11.42
CA PHE A 105 12.63 -2.67 -11.39
C PHE A 105 14.06 -3.15 -11.61
N LYS A 106 14.88 -2.30 -12.25
CA LYS A 106 16.30 -2.58 -12.48
C LYS A 106 17.05 -2.98 -11.21
N GLY A 107 16.82 -2.27 -10.10
CA GLY A 107 17.48 -2.56 -8.81
C GLY A 107 17.02 -3.85 -8.11
N ASP A 108 15.89 -4.44 -8.53
CA ASP A 108 15.34 -5.67 -7.91
C ASP A 108 15.82 -6.95 -8.60
N CYS A 109 16.45 -6.82 -9.77
CA CYS A 109 17.14 -7.91 -10.43
C CYS A 109 18.56 -7.99 -9.86
N LYS A 110 18.73 -8.79 -8.80
CA LYS A 110 20.01 -8.95 -8.07
C LYS A 110 21.09 -9.65 -8.91
N ASP A 111 20.66 -10.39 -9.93
CA ASP A 111 21.53 -11.05 -10.90
C ASP A 111 21.71 -10.12 -12.10
N ALA A 112 22.94 -9.89 -12.55
CA ALA A 112 23.29 -8.97 -13.64
C ALA A 112 22.83 -9.45 -15.05
N GLU A 113 21.69 -10.13 -15.13
CA GLU A 113 21.08 -10.67 -16.35
C GLU A 113 19.68 -10.07 -16.53
N TRP A 114 19.62 -8.91 -17.19
CA TRP A 114 18.38 -8.23 -17.50
C TRP A 114 18.34 -7.71 -18.94
N LEU A 115 17.13 -7.52 -19.47
CA LEU A 115 16.86 -6.95 -20.78
C LEU A 115 16.10 -5.62 -20.61
N SER A 116 16.51 -4.57 -21.33
CA SER A 116 15.77 -3.30 -21.34
C SER A 116 15.58 -2.75 -22.75
N ILE A 117 14.73 -1.73 -22.84
CA ILE A 117 14.55 -0.92 -24.05
C ILE A 117 15.85 -0.18 -24.46
N PRO A 118 15.99 0.23 -25.73
CA PRO A 118 17.14 1.00 -26.20
C PRO A 118 17.08 2.44 -25.65
N ASP A 119 18.26 3.07 -25.55
CA ASP A 119 18.40 4.43 -25.00
C ASP A 119 17.77 5.55 -25.87
N GLU A 120 17.40 5.23 -27.12
CA GLU A 120 16.76 6.15 -28.08
C GLU A 120 15.24 5.89 -28.17
N SER A 121 14.41 6.94 -28.06
CA SER A 121 12.95 6.79 -28.10
C SER A 121 12.44 6.36 -29.48
N LYS A 122 11.37 5.55 -29.48
CA LYS A 122 10.58 5.13 -30.67
C LYS A 122 11.21 4.08 -31.59
N GLN A 123 12.31 3.43 -31.21
CA GLN A 123 12.76 2.24 -31.93
C GLN A 123 11.92 1.02 -31.55
N LYS A 124 11.38 0.32 -32.55
CA LYS A 124 10.73 -0.98 -32.32
C LYS A 124 11.75 -1.94 -31.70
N THR A 125 11.31 -2.78 -30.75
CA THR A 125 12.16 -3.80 -30.10
C THR A 125 12.87 -4.69 -31.13
N VAL A 126 12.21 -4.94 -32.26
CA VAL A 126 12.75 -5.70 -33.40
C VAL A 126 12.42 -4.96 -34.70
N SER A 127 13.43 -4.77 -35.56
CA SER A 127 13.24 -4.34 -36.94
C SER A 127 13.70 -5.42 -37.92
N HIS A 128 13.18 -5.38 -39.14
CA HIS A 128 13.54 -6.31 -40.20
C HIS A 128 13.81 -5.58 -41.51
N ARG A 129 14.70 -6.14 -42.31
CA ARG A 129 14.96 -5.71 -43.68
C ARG A 129 15.24 -6.91 -44.57
N VAL A 130 14.91 -6.80 -45.84
CA VAL A 130 15.24 -7.82 -46.84
C VAL A 130 16.26 -7.25 -47.81
N VAL A 131 17.39 -7.94 -47.93
CA VAL A 131 18.54 -7.49 -48.72
C VAL A 131 18.88 -8.56 -49.74
N LYS A 132 19.19 -8.14 -50.97
CA LYS A 132 19.71 -9.02 -52.01
C LYS A 132 21.23 -8.90 -52.05
N ASP A 133 21.95 -10.00 -51.89
CA ASP A 133 23.41 -10.02 -51.97
C ASP A 133 23.89 -9.95 -53.44
N SER A 134 25.16 -9.60 -53.64
CA SER A 134 25.91 -9.59 -54.89
C SER A 134 25.83 -10.89 -55.71
N THR A 135 25.58 -12.03 -55.05
CA THR A 135 25.36 -13.36 -55.65
C THR A 135 23.93 -13.60 -56.14
N GLY A 136 23.00 -12.68 -55.85
CA GLY A 136 21.58 -12.79 -56.22
C GLY A 136 20.68 -13.42 -55.14
N GLU A 137 21.24 -13.88 -54.02
CA GLU A 137 20.50 -14.47 -52.90
C GLU A 137 19.73 -13.42 -52.07
N ILE A 138 18.53 -13.76 -51.62
CA ILE A 138 17.69 -12.90 -50.77
C ILE A 138 17.90 -13.27 -49.29
N LYS A 139 18.27 -12.28 -48.48
CA LYS A 139 18.56 -12.40 -47.05
C LYS A 139 17.58 -11.59 -46.22
N LEU A 140 16.90 -12.23 -45.29
CA LEU A 140 16.11 -11.59 -44.25
C LEU A 140 17.03 -11.26 -43.07
N VAL A 141 17.25 -9.98 -42.80
CA VAL A 141 18.05 -9.51 -41.66
C VAL A 141 17.11 -8.95 -40.60
N ILE A 142 17.12 -9.57 -39.43
CA ILE A 142 16.41 -9.17 -38.22
C ILE A 142 17.40 -8.46 -37.30
N GLN A 143 17.06 -7.26 -36.84
CA GLN A 143 17.86 -6.49 -35.89
C GLN A 143 17.07 -6.28 -34.60
N THR A 144 17.65 -6.68 -33.47
CA THR A 144 17.09 -6.43 -32.14
C THR A 144 17.62 -5.12 -31.58
N HIS A 145 16.75 -4.27 -31.09
CA HIS A 145 17.11 -2.98 -30.48
C HIS A 145 16.95 -3.06 -28.96
N VAL A 146 17.39 -4.16 -28.35
CA VAL A 146 17.32 -4.37 -26.89
C VAL A 146 18.68 -3.98 -26.30
N THR A 147 18.70 -3.48 -25.07
CA THR A 147 19.95 -3.25 -24.33
C THR A 147 20.20 -4.41 -23.39
N MET A 148 21.43 -4.93 -23.36
CA MET A 148 21.85 -6.08 -22.56
C MET A 148 23.16 -5.81 -21.83
N GLU A 149 23.32 -6.34 -20.62
CA GLU A 149 24.55 -6.26 -19.84
C GLU A 149 25.57 -7.36 -20.28
N GLN A 150 26.87 -7.05 -20.18
CA GLN A 150 27.98 -7.71 -20.90
C GLN A 150 28.13 -9.25 -20.72
N LYS A 151 27.43 -9.89 -19.76
CA LYS A 151 27.55 -11.34 -19.47
C LYS A 151 26.64 -12.26 -20.30
N VAL A 152 25.61 -11.72 -20.95
CA VAL A 152 24.60 -12.48 -21.71
C VAL A 152 24.90 -12.78 -23.22
N PRO A 153 25.86 -12.13 -23.94
CA PRO A 153 26.00 -12.29 -25.39
C PRO A 153 26.38 -13.70 -25.89
N THR A 154 26.87 -14.60 -25.02
CA THR A 154 27.44 -15.90 -25.41
C THR A 154 26.40 -16.93 -25.88
N ASN A 155 25.11 -16.75 -25.56
CA ASN A 155 24.02 -17.71 -25.86
C ASN A 155 22.94 -17.18 -26.83
N PHE A 156 23.26 -16.19 -27.66
CA PHE A 156 22.32 -15.64 -28.64
C PHE A 156 22.06 -16.62 -29.80
N THR A 157 20.81 -17.06 -29.98
CA THR A 157 20.41 -17.92 -31.10
C THR A 157 19.08 -17.47 -31.71
N CYS A 158 18.87 -17.76 -33.00
CA CYS A 158 17.64 -17.40 -33.70
C CYS A 158 17.08 -18.61 -34.44
N GLN A 159 15.79 -18.86 -34.23
CA GLN A 159 15.02 -19.87 -34.92
C GLN A 159 13.94 -19.18 -35.76
N PHE A 160 13.89 -19.54 -37.03
CA PHE A 160 12.89 -19.03 -37.96
C PHE A 160 11.91 -20.14 -38.29
N SER A 161 10.63 -19.83 -38.25
CA SER A 161 9.54 -20.74 -38.62
C SER A 161 8.54 -20.00 -39.49
N ALA A 162 8.03 -20.65 -40.53
CA ALA A 162 7.02 -20.08 -41.41
C ALA A 162 5.82 -21.02 -41.47
N SER A 163 4.64 -20.46 -41.75
CA SER A 163 3.40 -21.23 -41.93
C SER A 163 3.48 -22.28 -43.06
N SER A 164 4.42 -22.13 -44.00
CA SER A 164 4.59 -22.98 -45.19
C SER A 164 5.80 -23.94 -45.17
N GLY A 165 6.51 -24.09 -44.03
CA GLY A 165 7.65 -25.03 -43.89
C GLY A 165 9.00 -24.36 -43.56
N GLN A 166 10.11 -25.02 -43.91
CA GLN A 166 11.47 -24.54 -43.59
C GLN A 166 11.92 -23.41 -44.53
N LEU A 167 11.76 -22.17 -44.07
CA LEU A 167 12.03 -20.94 -44.83
C LEU A 167 13.53 -20.66 -45.06
N CYS A 168 14.38 -21.02 -44.10
CA CYS A 168 15.82 -20.69 -44.11
C CYS A 168 16.70 -21.88 -44.51
N GLY A 169 17.67 -21.64 -45.40
CA GLY A 169 18.68 -22.62 -45.79
C GLY A 169 19.66 -22.99 -44.67
N LYS A 170 20.21 -24.20 -44.69
CA LYS A 170 21.16 -24.71 -43.67
C LYS A 170 22.53 -23.99 -43.62
N HIS A 171 22.78 -23.03 -44.51
CA HIS A 171 24.05 -22.30 -44.65
C HIS A 171 23.98 -20.82 -44.22
N GLY A 172 23.42 -20.54 -43.03
CA GLY A 172 23.48 -19.20 -42.43
C GLY A 172 24.78 -18.97 -41.65
N LYS A 173 25.32 -17.74 -41.68
CA LYS A 173 26.36 -17.31 -40.71
C LYS A 173 25.84 -17.52 -39.27
N LYS A 174 26.72 -17.87 -38.33
CA LYS A 174 26.35 -17.95 -36.90
C LYS A 174 25.70 -16.62 -36.47
N PRO A 175 24.57 -16.65 -35.75
CA PRO A 175 23.90 -15.44 -35.29
C PRO A 175 24.85 -14.65 -34.39
N HIS A 176 24.90 -13.33 -34.58
CA HIS A 176 25.76 -12.44 -33.80
C HIS A 176 24.93 -11.27 -33.31
N TYR A 177 24.82 -11.13 -31.99
CA TYR A 177 24.07 -10.05 -31.38
C TYR A 177 24.56 -8.68 -31.90
N PRO A 178 23.67 -7.74 -32.30
CA PRO A 178 22.20 -7.75 -32.19
C PRO A 178 21.46 -8.17 -33.47
N GLN A 179 22.06 -8.99 -34.34
CA GLN A 179 21.50 -9.31 -35.66
C GLN A 179 21.36 -10.81 -35.94
N CYS A 180 20.23 -11.18 -36.54
CA CYS A 180 19.97 -12.52 -37.06
C CYS A 180 19.68 -12.48 -38.54
N THR A 181 20.33 -13.36 -39.30
CA THR A 181 20.19 -13.40 -40.76
C THR A 181 19.68 -14.78 -41.19
N CYS A 182 18.64 -14.78 -42.00
CA CYS A 182 18.09 -15.97 -42.66
C CYS A 182 18.26 -15.83 -44.18
N ILE A 183 18.92 -16.80 -44.81
CA ILE A 183 18.99 -16.89 -46.27
C ILE A 183 17.75 -17.68 -46.73
N LEU A 184 16.92 -17.05 -47.56
CA LEU A 184 15.66 -17.63 -47.99
C LEU A 184 15.92 -18.68 -49.07
N ASN A 185 15.38 -19.89 -48.89
CA ASN A 185 15.39 -20.91 -49.93
C ASN A 185 14.49 -20.42 -51.08
N SER A 186 15.05 -20.36 -52.28
CA SER A 186 14.47 -19.74 -53.46
C SER A 186 13.16 -20.39 -53.91
N ILE A 187 12.04 -19.96 -53.31
CA ILE A 187 10.69 -19.72 -53.86
C ILE A 187 9.87 -19.07 -52.73
N PHE A 188 9.52 -17.78 -52.87
CA PHE A 188 8.46 -17.19 -52.06
C PHE A 188 7.12 -17.76 -52.52
N PRO A 189 6.27 -18.29 -51.62
CA PRO A 189 4.88 -18.60 -51.95
C PRO A 189 4.16 -17.35 -52.47
N ALA A 190 3.19 -17.54 -53.36
CA ALA A 190 2.38 -16.45 -53.93
C ALA A 190 1.52 -15.71 -52.86
N ASP A 191 1.36 -16.31 -51.69
CA ASP A 191 0.54 -15.83 -50.58
C ASP A 191 1.36 -15.16 -49.48
N ASP A 192 0.77 -14.20 -48.77
CA ASP A 192 1.37 -13.52 -47.62
C ASP A 192 1.88 -14.52 -46.57
N VAL A 193 3.21 -14.62 -46.39
CA VAL A 193 3.82 -15.57 -45.46
C VAL A 193 4.00 -14.92 -44.10
N ILE A 194 3.48 -15.55 -43.05
CA ILE A 194 3.74 -15.15 -41.66
C ILE A 194 4.99 -15.89 -41.19
N VAL A 195 6.05 -15.14 -40.91
CA VAL A 195 7.31 -15.66 -40.39
C VAL A 195 7.37 -15.38 -38.90
N THR A 196 7.47 -16.44 -38.11
CA THR A 196 7.68 -16.37 -36.67
C THR A 196 9.17 -16.55 -36.37
N ILE A 197 9.75 -15.53 -35.74
CA ILE A 197 11.15 -15.50 -35.33
C ILE A 197 11.20 -15.67 -33.82
N LYS A 198 11.90 -16.71 -33.36
CA LYS A 198 12.14 -16.97 -31.95
C LYS A 198 13.62 -16.76 -31.65
N MET A 199 13.92 -15.71 -30.90
CA MET A 199 15.29 -15.32 -30.53
C MET A 199 15.54 -15.70 -29.08
N ARG A 200 16.65 -16.40 -28.81
CA ARG A 200 17.08 -16.70 -27.44
C ARG A 200 18.06 -15.62 -26.99
N LEU A 201 17.73 -14.95 -25.90
CA LEU A 201 18.54 -13.93 -25.22
C LEU A 201 18.86 -14.47 -23.82
N GLY A 202 20.02 -15.10 -23.65
CA GLY A 202 20.36 -15.85 -22.42
C GLY A 202 19.44 -17.07 -22.23
N ASN A 203 18.65 -17.08 -21.15
CA ASN A 203 17.61 -18.09 -20.89
C ASN A 203 16.18 -17.65 -21.28
N THR A 204 16.01 -16.43 -21.78
CA THR A 204 14.68 -15.92 -22.21
C THR A 204 14.50 -16.05 -23.72
N PHE A 205 13.26 -16.29 -24.16
CA PHE A 205 12.90 -16.29 -25.59
C PHE A 205 12.04 -15.07 -25.92
N LEU A 206 12.46 -14.31 -26.93
CA LEU A 206 11.68 -13.25 -27.56
C LEU A 206 11.11 -13.77 -28.87
N THR A 207 9.79 -13.73 -29.02
CA THR A 207 9.10 -14.21 -30.23
C THR A 207 8.44 -13.05 -30.95
N GLU A 208 8.72 -12.91 -32.24
CA GLU A 208 8.08 -11.93 -33.12
C GLU A 208 7.46 -12.57 -34.36
N GLN A 209 6.36 -11.98 -34.82
CA GLN A 209 5.68 -12.39 -36.04
C GLN A 209 5.77 -11.28 -37.08
N ILE A 210 6.34 -11.61 -38.23
CA ILE A 210 6.51 -10.69 -39.34
C ILE A 210 5.69 -11.21 -40.50
N LYS A 211 4.75 -10.40 -40.96
CA LYS A 211 4.01 -10.68 -42.19
C LYS A 211 4.86 -10.23 -43.37
N MET A 212 5.41 -11.18 -44.11
CA MET A 212 6.18 -10.92 -45.32
C MET A 212 5.24 -10.88 -46.51
N ILE A 213 5.13 -9.68 -47.10
CA ILE A 213 4.34 -9.43 -48.29
C ILE A 213 5.27 -9.56 -49.49
N ASN A 214 4.83 -10.23 -50.55
CA ASN A 214 5.58 -10.22 -51.80
C ASN A 214 5.66 -8.78 -52.33
N CYS A 215 6.86 -8.17 -52.38
CA CYS A 215 7.02 -6.83 -52.95
C CYS A 215 6.54 -6.77 -54.41
N SER A 216 6.57 -7.90 -55.13
CA SER A 216 6.01 -8.06 -56.48
C SER A 216 4.47 -8.13 -56.50
N ASN A 217 3.76 -8.10 -55.37
CA ASN A 217 2.30 -7.93 -55.33
C ASN A 217 1.91 -6.48 -54.99
N VAL A 218 2.89 -5.62 -54.67
CA VAL A 218 2.66 -4.19 -54.40
C VAL A 218 2.71 -3.43 -55.73
N HIS A 219 1.60 -3.50 -56.46
CA HIS A 219 1.40 -2.85 -57.74
C HIS A 219 0.23 -1.85 -57.69
N GLY A 220 0.34 -0.77 -58.47
CA GLY A 220 -0.65 0.31 -58.51
C GLY A 220 -0.05 1.55 -59.18
N GLN A 221 -0.82 2.62 -59.28
CA GLN A 221 -0.26 3.89 -59.76
C GLN A 221 0.82 4.40 -58.79
N PRO A 222 1.97 4.88 -59.30
CA PRO A 222 3.03 5.44 -58.46
C PRO A 222 2.50 6.64 -57.68
N GLY A 223 2.43 6.50 -56.36
CA GLY A 223 1.91 7.52 -55.46
C GLY A 223 2.56 7.41 -54.09
N PHE A 224 2.49 8.48 -53.30
CA PHE A 224 2.99 8.53 -51.93
C PHE A 224 2.58 7.29 -51.11
N HIS A 225 1.33 6.86 -51.25
CA HIS A 225 0.77 5.70 -50.55
C HIS A 225 1.32 4.35 -51.03
N LEU A 226 1.58 4.18 -52.32
CA LEU A 226 2.18 2.95 -52.84
C LEU A 226 3.63 2.83 -52.38
N CYS A 227 4.35 3.96 -52.34
CA CYS A 227 5.68 4.04 -51.75
C CYS A 227 5.65 3.71 -50.25
N GLN A 228 4.76 4.33 -49.47
CA GLN A 228 4.66 4.08 -48.04
C GLN A 228 4.25 2.64 -47.72
N ARG A 229 3.35 2.05 -48.52
CA ARG A 229 2.96 0.63 -48.42
C ARG A 229 4.12 -0.31 -48.74
N CYS A 230 4.95 0.03 -49.73
CA CYS A 230 6.16 -0.70 -50.08
C CYS A 230 7.20 -0.66 -48.95
N ILE A 231 7.50 0.52 -48.42
CA ILE A 231 8.47 0.69 -47.32
C ILE A 231 7.98 -0.01 -46.04
N ARG A 232 6.70 0.10 -45.69
CA ARG A 232 6.10 -0.62 -44.55
C ARG A 232 6.12 -2.14 -44.69
N ALA A 233 6.17 -2.65 -45.91
CA ALA A 233 6.31 -4.07 -46.20
C ALA A 233 7.77 -4.57 -46.11
N GLY A 234 8.74 -3.70 -45.81
CA GLY A 234 10.15 -4.04 -45.70
C GLY A 234 10.89 -4.11 -47.05
N CYS A 235 10.28 -3.56 -48.11
CA CYS A 235 10.80 -3.52 -49.46
C CYS A 235 11.53 -2.20 -49.77
N GLY A 236 12.34 -2.18 -50.84
CA GLY A 236 12.95 -0.97 -51.38
C GLY A 236 12.08 -0.31 -52.46
N TRP A 237 12.04 1.03 -52.49
CA TRP A 237 11.34 1.79 -53.51
C TRP A 237 12.30 2.36 -54.56
N ARG A 238 12.15 1.96 -55.84
CA ARG A 238 12.99 2.43 -56.94
C ARG A 238 12.20 2.51 -58.25
N GLN A 239 12.45 3.56 -59.05
CA GLN A 239 11.78 3.80 -60.34
C GLN A 239 10.24 3.66 -60.25
N ASN A 240 9.63 4.28 -59.23
CA ASN A 240 8.17 4.24 -59.05
C ASN A 240 7.58 2.82 -58.89
N SER A 241 8.40 1.85 -58.49
CA SER A 241 8.02 0.45 -58.28
C SER A 241 8.58 -0.10 -56.97
N CYS A 242 7.87 -1.05 -56.39
CA CYS A 242 8.28 -1.75 -55.18
C CYS A 242 9.14 -2.97 -55.54
N SER A 243 10.34 -3.10 -54.96
CA SER A 243 11.24 -4.21 -55.27
C SER A 243 12.03 -4.70 -54.05
N TRP A 244 12.51 -5.94 -54.12
CA TRP A 244 13.20 -6.65 -53.03
C TRP A 244 14.66 -6.19 -52.75
N ALA A 245 15.04 -4.94 -53.03
CA ALA A 245 16.40 -4.47 -52.81
C ALA A 245 16.45 -2.97 -52.43
N SER A 246 17.03 -2.66 -51.28
CA SER A 246 17.47 -1.30 -50.93
C SER A 246 18.95 -1.30 -50.54
N ASP A 247 19.69 -0.30 -51.04
CA ASP A 247 21.02 0.06 -50.57
C ASP A 247 20.96 0.52 -49.10
N PRO A 248 22.08 0.50 -48.35
CA PRO A 248 22.10 0.65 -46.89
C PRO A 248 21.54 1.97 -46.29
N VAL A 249 21.09 2.94 -47.10
CA VAL A 249 20.83 4.34 -46.68
C VAL A 249 19.50 4.91 -47.20
N GLN A 250 18.36 4.27 -46.96
CA GLN A 250 17.06 4.88 -47.28
C GLN A 250 16.17 5.03 -46.03
N ASN A 251 16.03 6.29 -45.57
CA ASN A 251 15.06 6.73 -44.59
C ASN A 251 13.68 6.97 -45.24
N ASP A 252 12.64 7.13 -44.41
CA ASP A 252 11.25 7.47 -44.76
C ASP A 252 11.07 8.69 -45.70
N SER A 253 12.14 9.44 -45.99
CA SER A 253 12.15 10.64 -46.85
C SER A 253 11.92 10.36 -48.34
N VAL A 254 12.07 9.12 -48.82
CA VAL A 254 11.92 8.76 -50.25
C VAL A 254 10.49 8.96 -50.77
N CYS A 255 9.48 8.74 -49.91
CA CYS A 255 8.08 8.85 -50.33
C CYS A 255 7.59 10.31 -50.42
N ALA A 256 8.22 11.24 -49.69
CA ALA A 256 7.79 12.64 -49.61
C ALA A 256 7.78 13.38 -50.96
N ASN A 257 8.59 12.95 -51.93
CA ASN A 257 8.72 13.59 -53.24
C ASN A 257 7.72 13.08 -54.31
N ILE A 258 6.80 12.16 -53.98
CA ILE A 258 5.92 11.47 -54.95
C ILE A 258 4.49 12.08 -54.97
N GLY A 259 4.19 13.06 -54.10
CA GLY A 259 2.84 13.56 -53.82
C GLY A 259 2.16 14.48 -54.84
N GLN A 260 2.15 14.15 -56.16
CA GLN A 260 1.46 14.98 -57.17
C GLN A 260 0.50 14.25 -58.12
N PHE A 261 0.07 13.02 -57.85
CA PHE A 261 -1.05 12.41 -58.58
C PHE A 261 -2.19 12.05 -57.62
N GLY A 262 -3.18 12.94 -57.56
CA GLY A 262 -4.35 12.83 -56.68
C GLY A 262 -5.37 11.83 -57.21
N MET A 263 -5.78 10.90 -56.34
CA MET A 263 -7.13 10.36 -56.43
C MET A 263 -8.09 11.46 -55.98
N ASN A 264 -9.03 11.86 -56.82
CA ASN A 264 -10.02 12.89 -56.51
C ASN A 264 -11.06 12.35 -55.52
N PHE A 265 -10.69 12.22 -54.26
CA PHE A 265 -11.67 12.12 -53.19
C PHE A 265 -12.21 13.52 -52.91
N SER A 266 -13.53 13.64 -52.85
CA SER A 266 -14.15 14.86 -52.36
C SER A 266 -13.71 15.07 -50.92
N LYS A 267 -12.98 16.15 -50.64
CA LYS A 267 -12.43 16.43 -49.30
C LYS A 267 -13.57 16.41 -48.27
N PRO A 268 -13.51 15.53 -47.25
CA PRO A 268 -14.54 15.46 -46.23
C PRO A 268 -14.43 16.70 -45.33
N GLU A 269 -15.56 17.37 -45.12
CA GLU A 269 -15.65 18.55 -44.26
C GLU A 269 -16.53 18.22 -43.06
N ILE A 270 -15.94 18.25 -41.86
CA ILE A 270 -16.64 17.95 -40.61
C ILE A 270 -17.37 19.21 -40.15
N SER A 271 -18.70 19.15 -40.01
CA SER A 271 -19.51 20.24 -39.47
C SER A 271 -19.70 20.14 -37.96
N SER A 272 -19.90 18.93 -37.43
CA SER A 272 -20.04 18.71 -35.99
C SER A 272 -19.78 17.27 -35.56
N ILE A 273 -19.43 17.09 -34.28
CA ILE A 273 -19.38 15.79 -33.61
C ILE A 273 -20.30 15.86 -32.39
N THR A 274 -21.24 14.92 -32.29
CA THR A 274 -22.24 14.89 -31.19
C THR A 274 -22.17 13.56 -30.43
N PRO A 275 -21.96 13.59 -29.09
CA PRO A 275 -21.61 14.75 -28.28
C PRO A 275 -20.15 15.19 -28.50
N SER A 276 -19.85 16.47 -28.30
CA SER A 276 -18.48 17.03 -28.34
C SER A 276 -17.77 16.93 -26.99
N VAL A 277 -18.51 16.64 -25.92
CA VAL A 277 -18.00 16.42 -24.56
C VAL A 277 -18.38 15.01 -24.13
N VAL A 278 -17.41 14.26 -23.61
CA VAL A 278 -17.58 12.86 -23.19
C VAL A 278 -16.85 12.62 -21.88
N SER A 279 -17.24 11.57 -21.15
CA SER A 279 -16.44 11.11 -20.01
C SER A 279 -15.18 10.41 -20.50
N PHE A 280 -14.17 10.23 -19.64
CA PHE A 280 -12.99 9.43 -19.97
C PHE A 280 -13.29 7.97 -20.33
N TYR A 281 -14.50 7.46 -20.06
CA TYR A 281 -14.94 6.14 -20.54
C TYR A 281 -15.34 6.13 -22.03
N GLY A 282 -15.31 7.28 -22.69
CA GLY A 282 -15.67 7.43 -24.09
C GLY A 282 -17.18 7.55 -24.31
N ARG A 283 -17.61 7.25 -25.54
CA ARG A 283 -19.02 7.25 -25.94
C ARG A 283 -19.29 6.21 -27.01
N ASN A 284 -20.34 5.43 -26.77
CA ASN A 284 -20.90 4.52 -27.75
C ASN A 284 -21.83 5.32 -28.70
N HIS A 285 -21.64 5.14 -30.01
CA HIS A 285 -22.47 5.75 -31.06
C HIS A 285 -22.40 7.28 -31.16
N ALA A 286 -21.19 7.85 -31.20
CA ALA A 286 -21.01 9.24 -31.52
C ALA A 286 -21.31 9.50 -33.00
N VAL A 287 -21.93 10.64 -33.31
CA VAL A 287 -22.30 11.02 -34.68
C VAL A 287 -21.39 12.13 -35.17
N LEU A 288 -20.70 11.88 -36.29
CA LEU A 288 -19.95 12.88 -37.03
C LEU A 288 -20.80 13.33 -38.22
N SER A 289 -21.13 14.61 -38.27
CA SER A 289 -21.91 15.23 -39.35
C SER A 289 -21.01 16.14 -40.19
N GLY A 290 -21.32 16.28 -41.47
CA GLY A 290 -20.48 17.02 -42.41
C GLY A 290 -20.90 16.88 -43.86
N HIS A 291 -19.98 17.22 -44.76
CA HIS A 291 -20.11 17.06 -46.21
C HIS A 291 -19.04 16.10 -46.74
N ASN A 292 -19.33 15.42 -47.85
CA ASN A 292 -18.40 14.53 -48.54
C ASN A 292 -17.86 13.37 -47.68
N LEU A 293 -18.67 12.84 -46.75
CA LEU A 293 -18.23 11.81 -45.81
C LEU A 293 -18.29 10.38 -46.38
N ARG A 294 -18.81 10.16 -47.59
CA ARG A 294 -19.09 8.81 -48.15
C ARG A 294 -17.87 7.89 -48.16
N ASP A 295 -16.69 8.45 -48.45
CA ASP A 295 -15.45 7.68 -48.62
C ASP A 295 -14.62 7.57 -47.33
N VAL A 296 -15.15 8.08 -46.21
CA VAL A 296 -14.53 7.96 -44.89
C VAL A 296 -14.65 6.51 -44.40
N THR A 297 -13.52 5.92 -44.00
CA THR A 297 -13.43 4.52 -43.55
C THR A 297 -13.22 4.39 -42.05
N ARG A 298 -12.52 5.34 -41.44
CA ARG A 298 -12.20 5.39 -40.01
C ARG A 298 -12.23 6.83 -39.51
N VAL A 299 -12.37 7.01 -38.21
CA VAL A 299 -12.18 8.30 -37.53
C VAL A 299 -10.96 8.16 -36.62
N ARG A 300 -10.00 9.06 -36.77
CA ARG A 300 -8.80 9.09 -35.92
C ARG A 300 -8.98 10.11 -34.82
N ILE A 301 -8.63 9.71 -33.60
CA ILE A 301 -8.73 10.50 -32.39
C ILE A 301 -7.33 10.53 -31.77
N GLN A 302 -6.78 11.72 -31.60
CA GLN A 302 -5.40 11.90 -31.14
C GLN A 302 -5.30 13.07 -30.16
N ALA A 303 -4.82 12.80 -28.95
CA ALA A 303 -4.39 13.85 -28.03
C ALA A 303 -2.98 14.35 -28.41
N ASP A 304 -2.66 15.60 -28.08
CA ASP A 304 -1.34 16.18 -28.36
C ASP A 304 -0.19 15.44 -27.64
N MET A 305 -0.52 14.66 -26.58
CA MET A 305 0.42 13.86 -25.78
C MET A 305 0.35 12.35 -26.06
N ASP A 306 -0.54 11.88 -26.93
CA ASP A 306 -0.70 10.44 -27.24
C ASP A 306 0.30 10.00 -28.32
N CYS A 307 1.04 8.92 -28.04
CA CYS A 307 2.01 8.35 -28.97
C CYS A 307 1.41 7.54 -30.11
N ASP A 308 0.27 6.87 -29.85
CA ASP A 308 -0.43 6.06 -30.84
C ASP A 308 -1.84 6.63 -31.02
N PRO A 309 -2.20 7.09 -32.23
CA PRO A 309 -3.53 7.61 -32.48
C PRO A 309 -4.57 6.48 -32.43
N LYS A 310 -5.68 6.70 -31.75
CA LYS A 310 -6.78 5.73 -31.70
C LYS A 310 -7.64 5.87 -32.95
N GLU A 311 -7.85 4.76 -33.67
CA GLU A 311 -8.71 4.73 -34.86
C GLU A 311 -9.97 3.94 -34.59
N SER A 312 -11.12 4.53 -34.92
CA SER A 312 -12.44 3.95 -34.76
C SER A 312 -13.06 3.65 -36.12
N PRO A 313 -13.55 2.43 -36.38
CA PRO A 313 -14.27 2.14 -37.61
C PRO A 313 -15.57 2.95 -37.67
N VAL A 314 -15.98 3.35 -38.88
CA VAL A 314 -17.25 4.03 -39.09
C VAL A 314 -18.34 3.05 -39.50
N TRP A 315 -19.58 3.33 -39.08
CA TRP A 315 -20.77 2.61 -39.49
C TRP A 315 -21.91 3.60 -39.73
N ASN A 316 -23.00 3.16 -40.39
CA ASN A 316 -24.14 4.00 -40.75
C ASN A 316 -23.73 5.29 -41.49
N ASN A 317 -22.82 5.19 -42.47
CA ASN A 317 -22.35 6.33 -43.25
C ASN A 317 -23.35 6.67 -44.38
N ILE A 318 -24.02 7.80 -44.27
CA ILE A 318 -25.04 8.29 -45.23
C ILE A 318 -24.41 9.32 -46.18
N GLY A 319 -23.13 9.66 -45.99
CA GLY A 319 -22.39 10.64 -46.79
C GLY A 319 -22.45 12.08 -46.28
N THR A 320 -23.45 12.40 -45.47
CA THR A 320 -23.57 13.66 -44.70
C THR A 320 -23.44 13.45 -43.20
N SER A 321 -23.59 12.22 -42.73
CA SER A 321 -23.32 11.82 -41.36
C SER A 321 -22.83 10.38 -41.31
N LEU A 322 -22.05 10.07 -40.29
CA LEU A 322 -21.58 8.72 -39.97
C LEU A 322 -21.55 8.53 -38.46
N THR A 323 -21.61 7.29 -38.02
CA THR A 323 -21.52 6.91 -36.60
C THR A 323 -20.19 6.22 -36.33
N PHE A 324 -19.58 6.51 -35.19
CA PHE A 324 -18.32 5.91 -34.77
C PHE A 324 -18.26 5.78 -33.24
N HIS A 325 -17.28 5.03 -32.73
CA HIS A 325 -17.05 4.87 -31.30
C HIS A 325 -16.00 5.87 -30.85
N ILE A 326 -16.29 6.66 -29.82
CA ILE A 326 -15.26 7.43 -29.12
C ILE A 326 -14.69 6.49 -28.04
N PRO A 327 -13.43 6.05 -28.17
CA PRO A 327 -12.81 5.11 -27.24
C PRO A 327 -12.66 5.73 -25.85
N ASP A 328 -12.44 4.89 -24.86
CA ASP A 328 -12.00 5.35 -23.56
C ASP A 328 -10.63 6.02 -23.67
N THR A 329 -10.30 6.93 -22.75
CA THR A 329 -8.98 7.53 -22.67
C THR A 329 -8.50 7.56 -21.24
N GLN A 330 -7.18 7.67 -21.09
CA GLN A 330 -6.60 7.87 -19.78
C GLN A 330 -6.47 9.36 -19.41
N THR A 331 -6.42 10.25 -20.39
CA THR A 331 -6.12 11.68 -20.24
C THR A 331 -7.40 12.53 -20.26
N LYS A 332 -7.47 13.55 -19.40
CA LYS A 332 -8.51 14.59 -19.47
C LYS A 332 -8.06 15.69 -20.42
N GLY A 333 -9.00 16.29 -21.15
CA GLY A 333 -8.71 17.45 -22.00
C GLY A 333 -9.20 17.29 -23.43
N ILE A 334 -8.76 18.22 -24.27
CA ILE A 334 -9.19 18.35 -25.65
C ILE A 334 -8.33 17.42 -26.52
N VAL A 335 -8.96 16.61 -27.34
CA VAL A 335 -8.29 15.79 -28.36
C VAL A 335 -8.78 16.15 -29.75
N LYS A 336 -7.89 16.01 -30.74
CA LYS A 336 -8.18 16.30 -32.13
C LYS A 336 -8.77 15.07 -32.82
N VAL A 337 -9.76 15.32 -33.67
CA VAL A 337 -10.48 14.31 -34.42
C VAL A 337 -10.45 14.65 -35.90
N CYS A 338 -10.09 13.66 -36.72
CA CYS A 338 -10.13 13.76 -38.17
C CYS A 338 -10.73 12.52 -38.82
N ALA A 339 -11.31 12.70 -40.00
CA ALA A 339 -11.85 11.65 -40.84
C ALA A 339 -10.75 11.03 -41.72
N LEU A 340 -10.63 9.71 -41.71
CA LEU A 340 -9.67 8.96 -42.52
C LEU A 340 -10.31 8.43 -43.80
N LEU A 341 -9.75 8.79 -44.95
CA LEU A 341 -10.11 8.23 -46.24
C LEU A 341 -9.41 6.88 -46.49
N THR A 342 -9.77 6.18 -47.55
CA THR A 342 -9.18 4.89 -47.96
C THR A 342 -7.68 4.99 -48.26
N ASP A 343 -7.21 6.15 -48.70
CA ASP A 343 -5.79 6.45 -48.88
C ASP A 343 -5.04 6.64 -47.55
N GLY A 344 -5.75 6.78 -46.43
CA GLY A 344 -5.17 7.00 -45.10
C GLY A 344 -4.85 8.47 -44.80
N SER A 345 -5.25 9.40 -45.68
CA SER A 345 -5.21 10.84 -45.41
C SER A 345 -6.26 11.21 -44.35
N CYS A 346 -5.87 12.12 -43.46
CA CYS A 346 -6.63 12.55 -42.28
C CYS A 346 -7.11 13.98 -42.52
N HIS A 347 -8.42 14.17 -42.56
CA HIS A 347 -9.05 15.43 -42.97
C HIS A 347 -10.01 15.94 -41.88
N GLY A 348 -9.94 17.24 -41.61
CA GLY A 348 -10.65 17.89 -40.52
C GLY A 348 -9.80 18.01 -39.25
N ASN A 349 -10.15 18.97 -38.41
CA ASN A 349 -9.48 19.27 -37.14
C ASN A 349 -10.53 19.67 -36.11
N PHE A 350 -11.46 18.74 -35.83
CA PHE A 350 -12.50 18.96 -34.84
C PHE A 350 -11.99 18.55 -33.47
N ALA A 351 -12.47 19.19 -32.41
CA ALA A 351 -12.02 18.92 -31.05
C ALA A 351 -13.15 18.27 -30.24
N ILE A 352 -12.84 17.20 -29.51
CA ILE A 352 -13.72 16.64 -28.48
C ILE A 352 -13.05 16.77 -27.13
N MET A 353 -13.84 16.96 -26.07
CA MET A 353 -13.36 17.16 -24.71
C MET A 353 -13.67 15.96 -23.82
N TYR A 354 -12.63 15.35 -23.24
CA TYR A 354 -12.79 14.33 -22.20
C TYR A 354 -12.85 14.95 -20.81
N GLN A 355 -13.91 14.63 -20.08
CA GLN A 355 -14.20 15.06 -18.71
C GLN A 355 -14.17 13.89 -17.72
N SER A 356 -14.33 14.24 -16.44
CA SER A 356 -14.37 13.31 -15.31
C SER A 356 -15.55 12.34 -15.38
N SER A 357 -15.48 11.24 -14.62
CA SER A 357 -16.61 10.33 -14.46
C SER A 357 -17.74 11.05 -13.74
N PRO A 358 -19.01 10.80 -14.12
CA PRO A 358 -20.13 11.34 -13.37
C PRO A 358 -20.18 10.73 -11.97
N ASN A 359 -20.59 11.55 -11.01
CA ASN A 359 -20.81 11.12 -9.64
C ASN A 359 -22.20 11.57 -9.17
N CYS A 360 -22.92 10.69 -8.50
CA CYS A 360 -24.26 10.95 -7.97
C CYS A 360 -24.19 11.02 -6.45
N THR A 361 -24.58 12.17 -5.90
CA THR A 361 -24.48 12.48 -4.46
C THR A 361 -25.82 12.38 -3.76
N ASP A 362 -26.93 12.72 -4.42
CA ASP A 362 -28.26 12.69 -3.80
C ASP A 362 -29.38 12.44 -4.82
N ILE A 363 -30.52 11.95 -4.32
CA ILE A 363 -31.70 11.56 -5.10
C ILE A 363 -32.95 12.18 -4.47
N VAL A 364 -33.62 13.07 -5.21
CA VAL A 364 -34.81 13.77 -4.72
C VAL A 364 -35.99 13.56 -5.68
N PRO A 365 -37.13 13.01 -5.21
CA PRO A 365 -37.38 12.44 -3.88
C PRO A 365 -36.67 11.09 -3.67
N SER A 366 -36.40 10.72 -2.41
CA SER A 366 -35.73 9.47 -2.02
C SER A 366 -36.64 8.23 -2.02
N SER A 367 -37.88 8.38 -2.49
CA SER A 367 -38.86 7.30 -2.60
C SER A 367 -39.66 7.35 -3.90
N SER A 368 -40.15 6.19 -4.35
CA SER A 368 -41.02 6.05 -5.53
C SER A 368 -42.16 5.07 -5.26
N TRP A 369 -43.28 5.22 -5.96
CA TRP A 369 -44.37 4.25 -5.97
C TRP A 369 -44.05 3.07 -6.90
N ARG A 370 -44.61 1.89 -6.60
CA ARG A 370 -44.29 0.59 -7.23
C ARG A 370 -44.55 0.60 -8.74
N SER A 371 -45.62 1.24 -9.18
CA SER A 371 -45.98 1.37 -10.60
C SER A 371 -44.98 2.17 -11.44
N GLY A 372 -43.98 2.81 -10.82
CA GLY A 372 -42.95 3.58 -11.51
C GLY A 372 -43.49 4.90 -12.09
N LYS A 373 -42.70 5.57 -12.94
CA LYS A 373 -42.99 6.87 -13.57
C LYS A 373 -43.09 8.05 -12.59
N ARG A 374 -42.49 7.94 -11.40
CA ARG A 374 -42.25 9.11 -10.55
C ARG A 374 -41.08 9.89 -11.12
N LYS A 375 -41.23 11.21 -11.26
CA LYS A 375 -40.12 12.08 -11.67
C LYS A 375 -39.15 12.25 -10.51
N VAL A 376 -37.94 11.78 -10.71
CA VAL A 376 -36.85 11.84 -9.72
C VAL A 376 -35.69 12.60 -10.32
N THR A 377 -35.07 13.46 -9.50
CA THR A 377 -33.91 14.26 -9.87
C THR A 377 -32.69 13.76 -9.09
N LEU A 378 -31.69 13.28 -9.82
CA LEU A 378 -30.35 13.01 -9.30
C LEU A 378 -29.58 14.32 -9.24
N THR A 379 -28.86 14.54 -8.15
CA THR A 379 -27.90 15.65 -8.02
C THR A 379 -26.48 15.10 -7.91
N GLY A 380 -25.52 15.81 -8.50
CA GLY A 380 -24.16 15.31 -8.61
C GLY A 380 -23.24 16.16 -9.49
N THR A 381 -22.26 15.51 -10.11
CA THR A 381 -21.33 16.14 -11.05
C THR A 381 -21.26 15.37 -12.36
N HIS A 382 -21.12 16.09 -13.47
CA HIS A 382 -21.07 15.61 -14.86
C HIS A 382 -22.23 14.67 -15.25
N LEU A 383 -23.40 14.83 -14.65
CA LEU A 383 -24.55 13.95 -14.89
C LEU A 383 -25.10 14.03 -16.32
N ASP A 384 -24.73 15.07 -17.07
CA ASP A 384 -24.99 15.23 -18.50
C ASP A 384 -24.27 14.20 -19.39
N LEU A 385 -23.26 13.52 -18.85
CA LEU A 385 -22.50 12.48 -19.54
C LEU A 385 -23.08 11.07 -19.35
N VAL A 386 -24.16 10.91 -18.60
CA VAL A 386 -24.79 9.62 -18.31
C VAL A 386 -25.63 9.17 -19.51
N ASP A 387 -25.49 7.90 -19.92
CA ASP A 387 -26.21 7.33 -21.05
C ASP A 387 -27.60 6.82 -20.63
N SER A 388 -27.67 6.13 -19.49
CA SER A 388 -28.90 5.55 -18.95
C SER A 388 -28.81 5.31 -17.45
N VAL A 389 -29.97 5.06 -16.83
CA VAL A 389 -30.06 4.75 -15.40
C VAL A 389 -30.77 3.42 -15.22
N THR A 390 -30.26 2.57 -14.32
CA THR A 390 -30.82 1.26 -14.01
C THR A 390 -30.97 1.07 -12.50
N HIS A 391 -32.01 0.35 -12.09
CA HIS A 391 -32.32 0.07 -10.69
C HIS A 391 -32.16 -1.43 -10.42
N ILE A 392 -31.54 -1.83 -9.31
CA ILE A 392 -31.27 -3.26 -9.04
C ILE A 392 -32.54 -4.13 -9.02
N ASN A 393 -33.64 -3.60 -8.46
CA ASN A 393 -34.92 -4.32 -8.35
C ASN A 393 -35.83 -4.11 -9.58
N ALA A 394 -35.35 -3.36 -10.57
CA ALA A 394 -36.03 -3.08 -11.82
C ALA A 394 -34.98 -2.91 -12.94
N PRO A 395 -34.44 -4.02 -13.48
CA PRO A 395 -33.30 -4.02 -14.41
C PRO A 395 -33.63 -3.45 -15.80
N GLN A 396 -34.78 -2.77 -15.95
CA GLN A 396 -35.15 -2.09 -17.17
C GLN A 396 -34.34 -0.79 -17.28
N GLU A 397 -33.57 -0.70 -18.36
CA GLU A 397 -32.72 0.46 -18.64
C GLU A 397 -33.58 1.67 -19.02
N VAL A 398 -33.49 2.76 -18.25
CA VAL A 398 -34.22 4.00 -18.52
C VAL A 398 -33.36 4.91 -19.39
N ILE A 399 -33.82 5.15 -20.62
CA ILE A 399 -33.18 6.09 -21.55
C ILE A 399 -33.48 7.52 -21.08
N LEU A 400 -32.42 8.31 -20.90
CA LEU A 400 -32.53 9.65 -20.34
C LEU A 400 -32.98 10.70 -21.37
N PRO A 401 -33.74 11.73 -20.95
CA PRO A 401 -34.06 12.87 -21.81
C PRO A 401 -32.81 13.69 -22.12
N ARG A 402 -32.67 14.19 -23.37
CA ARG A 402 -31.45 14.90 -23.85
C ARG A 402 -31.09 16.22 -23.14
N ASN A 403 -31.95 16.74 -22.27
CA ASN A 403 -31.78 18.03 -21.58
C ASN A 403 -31.39 17.85 -20.10
N SER A 404 -30.28 17.15 -19.86
CA SER A 404 -29.65 17.02 -18.54
C SER A 404 -28.64 18.14 -18.29
N SER A 405 -28.57 18.66 -17.07
CA SER A 405 -27.48 19.57 -16.68
C SER A 405 -26.34 18.78 -16.05
N SER A 406 -25.16 19.40 -15.97
CA SER A 406 -24.00 18.77 -15.33
C SER A 406 -24.21 18.45 -13.84
N GLN A 407 -25.15 19.15 -13.19
CA GLN A 407 -25.44 18.97 -11.77
C GLN A 407 -26.72 18.17 -11.50
N ASN A 408 -27.72 18.25 -12.39
CA ASN A 408 -29.04 17.70 -12.16
C ASN A 408 -29.50 16.84 -13.34
N LEU A 409 -29.93 15.62 -13.06
CA LEU A 409 -30.49 14.70 -14.03
C LEU A 409 -31.88 14.23 -13.58
N THR A 410 -32.91 14.64 -14.29
CA THR A 410 -34.29 14.23 -14.00
C THR A 410 -34.73 13.10 -14.93
N TYR A 411 -35.28 12.03 -14.36
CA TYR A 411 -35.80 10.89 -15.11
C TYR A 411 -37.03 10.29 -14.41
N GLU A 412 -37.72 9.40 -15.10
CA GLU A 412 -38.88 8.68 -14.58
C GLU A 412 -38.46 7.29 -14.07
N THR A 413 -38.88 6.93 -12.85
CA THR A 413 -38.50 5.65 -12.23
C THR A 413 -39.10 4.45 -12.96
N PRO A 414 -38.40 3.30 -13.07
CA PRO A 414 -38.96 2.08 -13.61
C PRO A 414 -39.95 1.41 -12.64
N ALA A 415 -40.79 0.48 -13.13
CA ALA A 415 -41.71 -0.28 -12.28
C ALA A 415 -40.96 -1.44 -11.57
N ALA A 416 -41.19 -1.62 -10.27
CA ALA A 416 -40.52 -2.64 -9.45
C ALA A 416 -41.29 -3.97 -9.39
N LYS A 417 -40.58 -5.12 -9.31
CA LYS A 417 -41.18 -6.47 -9.27
C LYS A 417 -41.58 -6.89 -7.84
N ASN A 418 -42.88 -7.18 -7.63
CA ASN A 418 -43.57 -7.82 -6.48
C ASN A 418 -42.77 -8.07 -5.17
N THR A 419 -42.44 -7.00 -4.43
CA THR A 419 -42.07 -7.05 -3.00
C THR A 419 -42.67 -5.84 -2.26
N ASP A 420 -43.13 -6.02 -1.01
CA ASP A 420 -43.88 -4.99 -0.24
C ASP A 420 -43.07 -3.79 0.22
N PHE A 421 -41.75 -3.92 0.24
CA PHE A 421 -40.79 -2.83 0.40
C PHE A 421 -39.46 -3.29 -0.20
N SER A 422 -38.84 -2.47 -1.06
CA SER A 422 -37.52 -2.79 -1.59
C SER A 422 -36.70 -1.50 -1.75
N SER A 423 -35.62 -1.37 -0.98
CA SER A 423 -34.58 -0.39 -1.28
C SER A 423 -33.87 -0.82 -2.56
N SER A 424 -33.78 0.09 -3.52
CA SER A 424 -33.17 -0.16 -4.81
C SER A 424 -31.94 0.72 -5.00
N VAL A 425 -30.80 0.08 -5.25
CA VAL A 425 -29.58 0.77 -5.64
C VAL A 425 -29.74 1.31 -7.07
N VAL A 426 -29.36 2.57 -7.27
CA VAL A 426 -29.36 3.25 -8.57
C VAL A 426 -27.98 3.16 -9.21
N PHE A 427 -27.95 2.72 -10.47
CA PHE A 427 -26.74 2.62 -11.28
C PHE A 427 -26.81 3.58 -12.47
N LEU A 428 -25.76 4.37 -12.66
CA LEU A 428 -25.54 5.22 -13.82
C LEU A 428 -24.70 4.47 -14.85
N LYS A 429 -25.19 4.34 -16.08
CA LYS A 429 -24.43 3.74 -17.18
C LYS A 429 -23.75 4.82 -18.00
N VAL A 430 -22.47 4.66 -18.25
CA VAL A 430 -21.64 5.60 -19.02
C VAL A 430 -20.73 4.79 -19.94
N ALA A 431 -20.97 4.86 -21.25
CA ALA A 431 -20.38 3.98 -22.25
C ALA A 431 -20.57 2.50 -21.85
N ASN A 432 -19.46 1.78 -21.58
CA ASN A 432 -19.48 0.38 -21.16
C ASN A 432 -19.36 0.19 -19.64
N GLN A 433 -19.43 1.27 -18.85
CA GLN A 433 -19.25 1.23 -17.40
C GLN A 433 -20.56 1.47 -16.65
N THR A 434 -20.66 0.86 -15.47
CA THR A 434 -21.82 0.97 -14.57
C THR A 434 -21.35 1.51 -13.23
N LEU A 435 -21.81 2.71 -12.86
CA LEU A 435 -21.40 3.45 -11.67
C LEU A 435 -22.53 3.45 -10.64
N LYS A 436 -22.23 3.09 -9.40
CA LYS A 436 -23.21 3.07 -8.30
C LYS A 436 -23.43 4.49 -7.76
N CYS A 437 -24.68 4.93 -7.62
CA CYS A 437 -25.00 6.13 -6.85
C CYS A 437 -24.91 5.83 -5.34
N HIS A 438 -24.42 6.79 -4.55
CA HIS A 438 -24.25 6.59 -3.10
C HIS A 438 -25.59 6.46 -2.36
N THR A 439 -26.63 7.16 -2.83
CA THR A 439 -27.96 7.17 -2.23
C THR A 439 -28.87 6.12 -2.88
N GLU A 440 -29.61 5.39 -2.06
CA GLU A 440 -30.60 4.40 -2.51
C GLU A 440 -32.00 5.02 -2.59
N ILE A 441 -32.87 4.45 -3.43
CA ILE A 441 -34.28 4.87 -3.54
C ILE A 441 -35.20 3.76 -3.05
N ALA A 442 -36.15 4.13 -2.18
CA ALA A 442 -37.13 3.19 -1.64
C ALA A 442 -38.36 3.08 -2.54
N TYR A 443 -38.72 1.85 -2.94
CA TYR A 443 -40.01 1.59 -3.61
C TYR A 443 -41.07 1.17 -2.58
N TYR A 444 -42.16 1.93 -2.52
CA TYR A 444 -43.34 1.65 -1.68
C TYR A 444 -44.54 1.21 -2.53
N PRO A 445 -45.57 0.58 -1.92
CA PRO A 445 -46.85 0.34 -2.58
C PRO A 445 -47.46 1.61 -3.18
N ASP A 446 -48.27 1.47 -4.23
CA ASP A 446 -48.95 2.60 -4.86
C ASP A 446 -49.94 3.29 -3.88
N PRO A 447 -50.11 4.62 -3.96
CA PRO A 447 -50.94 5.38 -3.02
C PRO A 447 -52.42 5.00 -3.08
N GLU A 448 -53.05 4.80 -1.92
CA GLU A 448 -54.47 4.44 -1.80
C GLU A 448 -55.34 5.68 -1.51
N PHE A 449 -56.22 6.03 -2.46
CA PHE A 449 -57.26 7.06 -2.31
C PHE A 449 -58.59 6.42 -1.91
N THR A 450 -59.22 6.91 -0.84
CA THR A 450 -60.33 6.21 -0.19
C THR A 450 -61.70 6.79 -0.52
N SER A 451 -61.82 8.12 -0.60
CA SER A 451 -63.10 8.82 -0.76
C SER A 451 -62.88 10.27 -1.18
N PHE A 452 -63.95 10.91 -1.66
CA PHE A 452 -63.95 12.35 -1.91
C PHE A 452 -65.23 13.00 -1.38
N THR A 453 -65.14 14.29 -1.02
CA THR A 453 -66.29 15.15 -0.76
C THR A 453 -66.16 16.44 -1.54
N ALA A 454 -67.23 16.85 -2.23
CA ALA A 454 -67.29 18.12 -2.95
C ALA A 454 -68.19 19.10 -2.19
N VAL A 455 -67.66 20.28 -1.85
CA VAL A 455 -68.37 21.34 -1.12
C VAL A 455 -68.35 22.61 -1.96
N ARG A 456 -69.49 23.31 -2.04
CA ARG A 456 -69.64 24.57 -2.77
C ARG A 456 -69.21 25.75 -1.90
N GLU A 457 -68.37 26.63 -2.43
CA GLU A 457 -67.92 27.84 -1.73
C GLU A 457 -67.93 29.03 -2.70
N GLY A 458 -69.04 29.78 -2.72
CA GLY A 458 -69.21 30.89 -3.67
C GLY A 458 -69.47 30.43 -5.12
N GLU A 459 -68.71 30.97 -6.07
CA GLU A 459 -68.74 30.59 -7.50
C GLU A 459 -67.87 29.37 -7.83
N ASP A 460 -67.09 28.88 -6.86
CA ASP A 460 -66.12 27.80 -7.03
C ASP A 460 -66.55 26.52 -6.27
N ILE A 461 -66.05 25.37 -6.72
CA ILE A 461 -66.29 24.07 -6.07
C ILE A 461 -64.98 23.55 -5.50
N ARG A 462 -64.95 23.30 -4.18
CA ARG A 462 -63.81 22.67 -3.49
C ARG A 462 -64.03 21.17 -3.33
N ILE A 463 -63.07 20.39 -3.82
CA ILE A 463 -63.04 18.94 -3.71
C ILE A 463 -61.97 18.54 -2.69
N PHE A 464 -62.38 17.77 -1.70
CA PHE A 464 -61.50 17.17 -0.68
C PHE A 464 -61.30 15.70 -1.02
N VAL A 465 -60.09 15.33 -1.44
CA VAL A 465 -59.72 13.95 -1.76
C VAL A 465 -58.99 13.34 -0.58
N GLN A 466 -59.55 12.28 0.01
CA GLN A 466 -58.92 11.56 1.12
C GLN A 466 -57.99 10.45 0.62
N LYS A 467 -56.78 10.46 1.15
CA LYS A 467 -55.71 9.49 0.89
C LYS A 467 -55.26 8.89 2.22
N LYS A 468 -54.97 7.59 2.22
CA LYS A 468 -54.37 6.90 3.37
C LYS A 468 -52.93 7.37 3.58
N VAL A 469 -52.51 7.52 4.84
CA VAL A 469 -51.12 7.93 5.16
C VAL A 469 -50.14 6.86 4.69
N ASP A 470 -49.10 7.29 3.97
CA ASP A 470 -48.00 6.46 3.47
C ASP A 470 -46.67 7.21 3.59
N ASN A 471 -45.57 6.53 3.23
CA ASN A 471 -44.20 7.08 3.28
C ASN A 471 -43.76 7.64 1.91
N LEU A 472 -44.69 7.96 1.00
CA LEU A 472 -44.36 8.46 -0.35
C LEU A 472 -44.08 9.97 -0.39
N GLU A 473 -44.45 10.71 0.66
CA GLU A 473 -44.26 12.17 0.76
C GLU A 473 -44.72 12.93 -0.51
N MET A 474 -45.91 12.59 -1.02
CA MET A 474 -46.42 13.14 -2.28
C MET A 474 -46.61 14.67 -2.20
N LYS A 475 -46.07 15.39 -3.18
CA LYS A 475 -46.25 16.84 -3.37
C LYS A 475 -47.51 17.11 -4.20
N THR A 476 -48.12 18.28 -4.00
CA THR A 476 -49.31 18.70 -4.75
C THR A 476 -49.07 18.74 -6.27
N ALA A 477 -47.86 19.06 -6.72
CA ALA A 477 -47.47 19.05 -8.14
C ALA A 477 -47.39 17.65 -8.79
N GLU A 478 -47.37 16.58 -7.99
CA GLU A 478 -47.32 15.19 -8.48
C GLU A 478 -48.71 14.61 -8.75
N LEU A 479 -49.77 15.35 -8.40
CA LEU A 479 -51.16 14.93 -8.52
C LEU A 479 -51.92 15.79 -9.51
N LYS A 480 -52.80 15.16 -10.28
CA LYS A 480 -53.82 15.83 -11.08
C LYS A 480 -55.18 15.30 -10.66
N VAL A 481 -56.06 16.20 -10.24
CA VAL A 481 -57.44 15.86 -9.87
C VAL A 481 -58.37 16.48 -10.90
N ALA A 482 -59.36 15.71 -11.36
CA ALA A 482 -60.41 16.19 -12.23
C ALA A 482 -61.77 15.70 -11.72
N GLY A 483 -62.75 16.60 -11.66
CA GLY A 483 -64.15 16.21 -11.45
C GLY A 483 -64.74 15.73 -12.77
N ILE A 484 -65.41 14.58 -12.76
CA ILE A 484 -66.08 14.03 -13.95
C ILE A 484 -67.58 14.28 -13.82
N GLN A 485 -68.16 14.93 -14.83
CA GLN A 485 -69.60 15.14 -14.92
C GLN A 485 -70.07 14.91 -16.35
N LYS A 486 -71.02 13.97 -16.55
CA LYS A 486 -71.57 13.61 -17.89
C LYS A 486 -70.47 13.38 -18.93
N GLU A 487 -69.45 12.59 -18.58
CA GLU A 487 -68.28 12.26 -19.41
C GLU A 487 -67.36 13.45 -19.79
N LYS A 488 -67.59 14.65 -19.23
CA LYS A 488 -66.67 15.78 -19.35
C LYS A 488 -65.78 15.89 -18.11
N GLU A 489 -64.47 15.98 -18.34
CA GLU A 489 -63.46 16.19 -17.30
C GLU A 489 -63.26 17.69 -17.05
N TYR A 490 -63.41 18.09 -15.78
CA TYR A 490 -63.16 19.44 -15.30
C TYR A 490 -61.89 19.44 -14.44
N PRO A 491 -60.79 20.09 -14.88
CA PRO A 491 -59.53 20.08 -14.17
C PRO A 491 -59.64 20.87 -12.86
N CYS A 492 -59.11 20.29 -11.78
CA CYS A 492 -59.13 20.87 -10.45
C CYS A 492 -57.74 21.41 -10.08
N ILE A 493 -57.67 22.66 -9.63
CA ILE A 493 -56.43 23.31 -9.21
C ILE A 493 -56.20 22.99 -7.72
N ILE A 494 -55.18 22.19 -7.42
CA ILE A 494 -54.84 21.81 -6.04
C ILE A 494 -54.29 23.04 -5.29
N LYS A 495 -54.95 23.44 -4.20
CA LYS A 495 -54.60 24.65 -3.42
C LYS A 495 -53.75 24.31 -2.20
N SER A 496 -54.07 23.22 -1.50
CA SER A 496 -53.35 22.84 -0.28
C SER A 496 -53.44 21.33 0.00
N LYS A 497 -52.57 20.88 0.90
CA LYS A 497 -52.57 19.53 1.47
C LYS A 497 -52.67 19.67 2.99
N GLU A 498 -53.62 18.96 3.61
CA GLU A 498 -53.77 18.86 5.06
C GLU A 498 -53.48 17.43 5.50
N SER A 499 -52.57 17.24 6.45
CA SER A 499 -52.23 15.91 6.99
C SER A 499 -52.77 15.75 8.40
N SER A 500 -53.55 14.70 8.63
CA SER A 500 -53.98 14.26 9.97
C SER A 500 -53.27 12.95 10.36
N ASN A 501 -53.34 12.54 11.63
CA ASN A 501 -52.71 11.30 12.12
C ASN A 501 -53.19 10.00 11.43
N LYS A 502 -54.25 10.03 10.61
CA LYS A 502 -54.82 8.83 9.95
C LYS A 502 -55.06 8.97 8.45
N THR A 503 -55.25 10.18 7.93
CA THR A 503 -55.52 10.46 6.50
C THR A 503 -54.86 11.76 6.05
N GLU A 504 -54.38 11.79 4.81
CA GLU A 504 -53.96 13.00 4.10
C GLU A 504 -55.11 13.47 3.20
N THR A 505 -55.46 14.75 3.28
CA THR A 505 -56.52 15.34 2.47
C THR A 505 -55.91 16.33 1.48
N PHE A 506 -56.15 16.11 0.18
CA PHE A 506 -55.80 17.06 -0.87
C PHE A 506 -57.01 17.92 -1.18
N ILE A 507 -56.82 19.24 -1.10
CA ILE A 507 -57.87 20.23 -1.35
C ILE A 507 -57.61 20.86 -2.71
N CYS A 508 -58.55 20.73 -3.61
CA CYS A 508 -58.48 21.34 -4.93
C CYS A 508 -59.76 22.13 -5.25
N GLU A 509 -59.65 23.15 -6.07
CA GLU A 509 -60.71 24.08 -6.40
C GLU A 509 -60.90 24.13 -7.92
N ILE A 510 -62.16 24.09 -8.36
CA ILE A 510 -62.56 24.26 -9.77
C ILE A 510 -63.23 25.62 -9.88
N GLU A 511 -62.59 26.53 -10.61
CA GLU A 511 -63.02 27.93 -10.73
C GLU A 511 -64.06 28.09 -11.86
N GLY A 512 -65.10 28.90 -11.63
CA GLY A 512 -66.02 29.36 -12.68
C GLY A 512 -67.07 28.35 -13.18
N LEU A 513 -67.50 27.40 -12.35
CA LEU A 513 -68.53 26.42 -12.71
C LEU A 513 -69.88 26.67 -12.03
N HIS A 514 -70.82 27.25 -12.77
CA HIS A 514 -72.20 27.35 -12.31
C HIS A 514 -72.92 26.01 -12.45
N ASN A 515 -73.14 25.34 -11.32
CA ASN A 515 -74.04 24.20 -11.12
C ASN A 515 -73.55 22.81 -11.59
N ALA A 516 -72.46 22.30 -11.00
CA ALA A 516 -72.03 20.90 -11.13
C ALA A 516 -72.09 20.13 -9.80
N ASP A 517 -72.64 18.91 -9.84
CA ASP A 517 -72.49 17.86 -8.81
C ASP A 517 -71.69 16.73 -9.47
N PHE A 518 -70.51 16.43 -8.92
CA PHE A 518 -69.60 15.43 -9.48
C PHE A 518 -69.91 14.07 -8.85
N GLU A 519 -70.32 13.11 -9.69
CA GLU A 519 -70.59 11.73 -9.29
C GLU A 519 -69.29 10.93 -9.13
N GLU A 520 -68.26 11.32 -9.87
CA GLU A 520 -66.95 10.69 -9.90
C GLU A 520 -65.83 11.74 -9.88
N VAL A 521 -64.74 11.42 -9.16
CA VAL A 521 -63.51 12.21 -9.16
C VAL A 521 -62.36 11.32 -9.60
N LYS A 522 -61.61 11.77 -10.62
CA LYS A 522 -60.45 11.06 -11.13
C LYS A 522 -59.17 11.70 -10.61
N VAL A 523 -58.36 10.88 -9.94
CA VAL A 523 -57.06 11.25 -9.39
C VAL A 523 -55.98 10.56 -10.21
N SER A 524 -55.08 11.33 -10.81
CA SER A 524 -53.99 10.81 -11.65
C SER A 524 -52.63 11.12 -11.04
N TYR A 525 -51.75 10.12 -10.97
CA TYR A 525 -50.36 10.20 -10.50
C TYR A 525 -49.50 9.23 -11.30
N GLY A 526 -48.26 9.60 -11.66
CA GLY A 526 -47.32 8.68 -12.32
C GLY A 526 -47.85 7.97 -13.58
N GLY A 527 -48.80 8.56 -14.31
CA GLY A 527 -49.44 7.91 -15.47
C GLY A 527 -50.48 6.83 -15.14
N THR A 528 -50.78 6.61 -13.86
CA THR A 528 -51.90 5.81 -13.35
C THR A 528 -53.05 6.74 -12.96
N SER A 529 -54.30 6.30 -13.11
CA SER A 529 -55.48 7.06 -12.68
C SER A 529 -56.43 6.20 -11.85
N VAL A 530 -56.90 6.73 -10.73
CA VAL A 530 -57.89 6.13 -9.83
C VAL A 530 -59.16 6.97 -9.89
N THR A 531 -60.29 6.34 -10.19
CA THR A 531 -61.61 6.98 -10.15
C THR A 531 -62.30 6.67 -8.83
N LEU A 532 -62.73 7.70 -8.11
CA LEU A 532 -63.46 7.59 -6.85
C LEU A 532 -64.93 7.90 -7.11
N ASN A 533 -65.82 7.03 -6.64
CA ASN A 533 -67.27 7.18 -6.80
C ASN A 533 -67.89 7.71 -5.50
N LYS A 534 -68.95 8.52 -5.63
CA LYS A 534 -69.73 9.05 -4.50
C LYS A 534 -70.35 7.88 -3.70
N SER A 535 -70.00 7.74 -2.43
CA SER A 535 -70.38 6.56 -1.62
C SER A 535 -71.88 6.50 -1.38
N SER A 536 -72.54 5.42 -1.84
CA SER A 536 -73.92 5.06 -1.45
C SER A 536 -73.91 3.82 -0.54
N SER A 537 -74.58 3.93 0.61
CA SER A 537 -74.60 2.90 1.66
C SER A 537 -75.50 1.69 1.29
N PRO A 538 -75.24 0.49 1.81
CA PRO A 538 -75.73 -0.77 1.24
C PRO A 538 -76.92 -1.38 1.99
N SER A 539 -77.75 -2.19 1.33
CA SER A 539 -78.69 -3.09 2.02
C SER A 539 -78.90 -4.41 1.27
N LEU A 540 -78.48 -5.52 1.88
CA LEU A 540 -79.36 -6.54 2.50
C LEU A 540 -78.73 -7.96 2.53
N LEU A 541 -77.63 -8.22 1.82
CA LEU A 541 -77.01 -9.57 1.75
C LEU A 541 -75.94 -9.84 2.82
N ILE A 542 -75.58 -8.85 3.63
CA ILE A 542 -74.44 -8.90 4.57
C ILE A 542 -74.81 -9.59 5.92
N LEU A 543 -76.09 -9.84 6.20
CA LEU A 543 -76.54 -10.29 7.52
C LEU A 543 -76.10 -11.72 7.91
N LEU A 544 -75.78 -12.58 6.93
CA LEU A 544 -75.42 -13.98 7.20
C LEU A 544 -73.91 -14.21 7.42
N VAL A 545 -73.04 -13.30 6.96
CA VAL A 545 -71.57 -13.42 7.08
C VAL A 545 -71.04 -12.68 8.34
N ILE A 546 -71.79 -11.69 8.85
CA ILE A 546 -71.41 -10.86 10.01
C ILE A 546 -71.23 -11.67 11.31
N LEU A 547 -71.83 -12.85 11.46
CA LEU A 547 -71.69 -13.64 12.70
C LEU A 547 -70.32 -14.34 12.83
N LEU A 548 -69.59 -14.59 11.73
CA LEU A 548 -68.30 -15.29 11.75
C LEU A 548 -67.09 -14.34 11.72
N ILE A 549 -67.24 -13.17 11.11
CA ILE A 549 -66.19 -12.15 10.94
C ILE A 549 -65.61 -11.61 12.26
N PRO A 550 -66.40 -11.23 13.31
CA PRO A 550 -65.84 -10.63 14.51
C PRO A 550 -64.98 -11.63 15.31
N ILE A 551 -65.28 -12.93 15.25
CA ILE A 551 -64.49 -13.96 15.93
C ILE A 551 -63.12 -14.11 15.25
N ILE A 552 -63.08 -14.11 13.91
CA ILE A 552 -61.84 -14.21 13.13
C ILE A 552 -61.02 -12.92 13.25
N ILE A 553 -61.66 -11.75 13.16
CA ILE A 553 -60.98 -10.44 13.29
C ILE A 553 -60.40 -10.29 14.70
N ILE A 554 -61.11 -10.67 15.76
CA ILE A 554 -60.57 -10.64 17.13
C ILE A 554 -59.41 -11.63 17.26
N ALA A 555 -59.50 -12.84 16.71
CA ALA A 555 -58.39 -13.80 16.73
C ALA A 555 -57.15 -13.29 15.99
N VAL A 556 -57.33 -12.68 14.81
CA VAL A 556 -56.25 -12.09 14.00
C VAL A 556 -55.69 -10.83 14.66
N LEU A 557 -56.50 -9.94 15.24
CA LEU A 557 -56.03 -8.78 15.99
C LEU A 557 -55.27 -9.19 17.26
N VAL A 558 -55.73 -10.23 17.95
CA VAL A 558 -55.03 -10.78 19.12
C VAL A 558 -53.73 -11.44 18.68
N PHE A 559 -53.70 -12.17 17.57
CA PHE A 559 -52.48 -12.77 17.01
C PHE A 559 -51.50 -11.70 16.53
N TYR A 560 -51.95 -10.67 15.82
CA TYR A 560 -51.11 -9.58 15.31
C TYR A 560 -50.61 -8.68 16.43
N ARG A 561 -51.45 -8.34 17.42
CA ARG A 561 -51.00 -7.64 18.63
C ARG A 561 -50.05 -8.51 19.47
N ARG A 562 -50.24 -9.83 19.51
CA ARG A 562 -49.29 -10.75 20.15
C ARG A 562 -47.97 -10.80 19.39
N GLN A 563 -47.98 -10.91 18.07
CA GLN A 563 -46.78 -10.91 17.21
C GLN A 563 -46.03 -9.58 17.30
N GLN A 564 -46.74 -8.45 17.21
CA GLN A 564 -46.16 -7.12 17.34
C GLN A 564 -45.62 -6.87 18.75
N LYS A 565 -46.35 -7.27 19.81
CA LYS A 565 -45.79 -7.27 21.18
C LYS A 565 -44.58 -8.19 21.28
N GLN A 566 -44.58 -9.37 20.67
CA GLN A 566 -43.43 -10.27 20.68
C GLN A 566 -42.23 -9.67 19.94
N LEU A 567 -42.44 -8.97 18.82
CA LEU A 567 -41.37 -8.33 18.04
C LEU A 567 -40.81 -7.11 18.78
N THR A 568 -41.66 -6.26 19.35
CA THR A 568 -41.23 -5.13 20.19
C THR A 568 -40.55 -5.61 21.46
N VAL A 569 -41.05 -6.67 22.10
CA VAL A 569 -40.38 -7.28 23.26
C VAL A 569 -39.04 -7.90 22.85
N LYS A 570 -38.93 -8.55 21.68
CA LYS A 570 -37.66 -9.07 21.15
C LYS A 570 -36.65 -7.94 20.85
N MET A 571 -37.11 -6.84 20.24
CA MET A 571 -36.27 -5.68 19.94
C MET A 571 -35.83 -4.94 21.21
N ASN A 572 -36.74 -4.74 22.17
CA ASN A 572 -36.40 -4.13 23.46
C ASN A 572 -35.45 -5.03 24.26
N ARG A 573 -35.64 -6.36 24.25
CA ARG A 573 -34.69 -7.31 24.85
C ARG A 573 -33.33 -7.21 24.18
N LEU A 574 -33.26 -7.16 22.85
CA LEU A 574 -31.98 -7.01 22.15
C LEU A 574 -31.27 -5.68 22.46
N MET A 575 -32.03 -4.60 22.65
CA MET A 575 -31.49 -3.31 23.08
C MET A 575 -31.04 -3.33 24.55
N GLU A 576 -31.84 -3.95 25.44
CA GLU A 576 -31.51 -4.15 26.86
C GLU A 576 -30.27 -5.06 27.01
N ASP A 577 -30.17 -6.14 26.24
CA ASP A 577 -29.03 -7.05 26.21
C ASP A 577 -27.78 -6.33 25.70
N LEU A 578 -27.88 -5.48 24.67
CA LEU A 578 -26.76 -4.68 24.18
C LEU A 578 -26.33 -3.61 25.21
N GLU A 579 -27.29 -2.94 25.85
CA GLU A 579 -26.99 -1.96 26.91
C GLU A 579 -26.36 -2.64 28.13
N LEU A 580 -26.87 -3.82 28.52
CA LEU A 580 -26.32 -4.64 29.58
C LEU A 580 -24.92 -5.12 29.23
N ASP A 581 -24.67 -5.59 28.01
CA ASP A 581 -23.34 -5.98 27.52
C ASP A 581 -22.37 -4.79 27.59
N ILE A 582 -22.72 -3.62 27.07
CA ILE A 582 -21.86 -2.42 27.13
C ILE A 582 -21.62 -1.99 28.59
N ARG A 583 -22.66 -2.01 29.42
CA ARG A 583 -22.55 -1.66 30.84
C ARG A 583 -21.66 -2.66 31.57
N ASN A 584 -21.78 -3.94 31.26
CA ASN A 584 -20.96 -5.01 31.81
C ASN A 584 -19.52 -4.89 31.33
N ASP A 585 -19.26 -4.59 30.06
CA ASP A 585 -17.92 -4.35 29.51
C ASP A 585 -17.24 -3.15 30.16
N ILE A 586 -17.97 -2.03 30.33
CA ILE A 586 -17.47 -0.84 31.03
C ILE A 586 -17.22 -1.17 32.51
N ARG A 587 -18.15 -1.86 33.17
CA ARG A 587 -18.01 -2.26 34.57
C ARG A 587 -16.85 -3.22 34.76
N GLN A 588 -16.69 -4.20 33.88
CA GLN A 588 -15.61 -5.18 33.93
C GLN A 588 -14.27 -4.50 33.64
N GLY A 589 -14.18 -3.63 32.64
CA GLY A 589 -12.99 -2.82 32.38
C GLY A 589 -12.59 -1.94 33.57
N PHE A 590 -13.58 -1.42 34.32
CA PHE A 590 -13.34 -0.67 35.55
C PHE A 590 -12.94 -1.57 36.72
N ILE A 591 -13.58 -2.73 36.89
CA ILE A 591 -13.20 -3.72 37.90
C ILE A 591 -11.76 -4.16 37.65
N ASP A 592 -11.44 -4.60 36.44
CA ASP A 592 -10.10 -5.03 36.06
C ASP A 592 -9.07 -3.94 36.37
N LEU A 593 -9.36 -2.67 36.04
CA LEU A 593 -8.48 -1.55 36.38
C LEU A 593 -8.25 -1.38 37.89
N GLN A 594 -9.24 -1.67 38.73
CA GLN A 594 -9.15 -1.56 40.19
C GLN A 594 -8.58 -2.80 40.87
N THR A 595 -8.78 -3.98 40.27
CA THR A 595 -8.41 -5.28 40.83
C THR A 595 -7.17 -5.89 40.19
N GLU A 596 -6.57 -5.23 39.18
CA GLU A 596 -5.30 -5.63 38.59
C GLU A 596 -4.23 -5.69 39.68
N LYS A 597 -3.89 -6.91 40.11
CA LYS A 597 -2.81 -7.15 41.06
C LYS A 597 -1.48 -7.11 40.33
N ALA A 598 -0.47 -6.56 41.00
CA ALA A 598 0.92 -6.60 40.55
C ALA A 598 1.53 -8.01 40.75
N ASP A 599 0.82 -9.07 40.39
CA ASP A 599 1.30 -10.47 40.44
C ASP A 599 2.21 -10.79 39.24
N LEU A 600 2.87 -9.78 38.66
CA LEU A 600 3.85 -9.93 37.60
C LEU A 600 5.19 -10.27 38.28
N MET A 601 5.76 -11.42 37.91
CA MET A 601 7.06 -11.99 38.28
C MET A 601 7.76 -11.50 39.57
N GLU A 602 7.87 -12.36 40.59
CA GLU A 602 8.73 -12.13 41.78
C GLU A 602 10.17 -12.66 41.62
N ASN A 603 10.44 -13.64 40.75
CA ASN A 603 11.78 -14.21 40.55
C ASN A 603 12.04 -14.56 39.07
N VAL A 604 12.82 -13.72 38.37
CA VAL A 604 13.50 -14.14 37.14
C VAL A 604 14.79 -14.85 37.56
N GLY A 605 15.05 -16.05 37.05
CA GLY A 605 16.33 -16.74 37.25
C GLY A 605 17.51 -15.99 36.61
N ALA A 606 18.44 -16.71 35.98
CA ALA A 606 19.53 -16.06 35.25
C ALA A 606 18.98 -15.28 34.04
N ILE A 607 19.32 -13.99 33.93
CA ILE A 607 18.94 -13.15 32.79
C ILE A 607 19.76 -13.58 31.56
N PRO A 608 19.13 -13.85 30.41
CA PRO A 608 19.81 -14.35 29.21
C PRO A 608 20.49 -13.19 28.44
N PHE A 609 21.50 -12.56 29.05
CA PHE A 609 22.31 -11.55 28.39
C PHE A 609 23.08 -12.16 27.20
N LEU A 610 23.14 -11.41 26.10
CA LEU A 610 24.06 -11.70 25.01
C LEU A 610 25.50 -11.37 25.44
N ASP A 611 26.44 -12.17 24.94
CA ASP A 611 27.86 -11.86 25.02
C ASP A 611 28.15 -10.50 24.40
N TYR A 612 29.17 -9.81 24.91
CA TYR A 612 29.56 -8.48 24.46
C TYR A 612 29.70 -8.40 22.94
N LYS A 613 30.42 -9.35 22.32
CA LYS A 613 30.64 -9.42 20.87
C LYS A 613 29.34 -9.43 20.06
N HIS A 614 28.31 -10.14 20.54
CA HIS A 614 27.00 -10.20 19.89
C HIS A 614 26.19 -8.91 20.12
N PHE A 615 26.21 -8.37 21.34
CA PHE A 615 25.61 -7.07 21.66
C PHE A 615 26.18 -5.95 20.77
N ALA A 616 27.50 -5.81 20.74
CA ALA A 616 28.20 -4.77 20.00
C ALA A 616 27.97 -4.92 18.48
N SER A 617 28.04 -6.15 17.94
CA SER A 617 27.82 -6.40 16.51
C SER A 617 26.39 -6.08 16.06
N ARG A 618 25.37 -6.38 16.88
CA ARG A 618 23.97 -6.01 16.60
C ARG A 618 23.75 -4.49 16.59
N ILE A 619 24.54 -3.74 17.36
CA ILE A 619 24.50 -2.27 17.36
C ILE A 619 25.31 -1.67 16.20
N PHE A 620 26.48 -2.22 15.91
CA PHE A 620 27.37 -1.75 14.85
C PHE A 620 26.74 -2.00 13.47
N PHE A 621 26.18 -3.20 13.25
CA PHE A 621 25.68 -3.66 11.95
C PHE A 621 24.23 -4.19 12.02
N PRO A 622 23.24 -3.38 12.45
CA PRO A 622 21.86 -3.85 12.64
C PRO A 622 21.19 -4.37 11.36
N GLU A 623 21.68 -3.97 10.18
CA GLU A 623 21.10 -4.33 8.87
C GLU A 623 21.92 -5.37 8.09
N SER A 624 23.06 -5.84 8.61
CA SER A 624 24.00 -6.68 7.83
C SER A 624 24.50 -7.90 8.62
N GLU A 625 23.78 -9.02 8.49
CA GLU A 625 24.22 -10.30 9.04
C GLU A 625 25.58 -10.77 8.50
N LEU A 626 25.91 -10.41 7.25
CA LEU A 626 27.20 -10.75 6.63
C LEU A 626 28.36 -10.08 7.38
N LEU A 627 28.26 -8.79 7.68
CA LEU A 627 29.30 -8.06 8.40
C LEU A 627 29.43 -8.54 9.85
N ILE A 628 28.31 -8.89 10.51
CA ILE A 628 28.32 -9.49 11.85
C ILE A 628 29.14 -10.78 11.84
N LYS A 629 28.86 -11.70 10.91
CA LYS A 629 29.59 -12.98 10.81
C LYS A 629 31.06 -12.81 10.43
N LEU A 630 31.40 -11.80 9.64
CA LEU A 630 32.79 -11.52 9.23
C LEU A 630 33.62 -10.88 10.35
N CYS A 631 33.02 -10.00 11.14
CA CYS A 631 33.73 -9.19 12.14
C CYS A 631 33.81 -9.86 13.52
N ILE A 632 33.06 -10.93 13.79
CA ILE A 632 33.15 -11.70 15.04
C ILE A 632 34.20 -12.80 14.92
N LYS A 633 35.02 -13.00 15.96
CA LYS A 633 35.86 -14.20 16.12
C LYS A 633 35.04 -15.29 16.83
N ASP A 634 34.70 -16.37 16.11
CA ASP A 634 34.05 -17.54 16.71
C ASP A 634 35.04 -18.69 16.95
N ILE A 635 34.89 -19.34 18.11
CA ILE A 635 35.79 -20.36 18.68
C ILE A 635 35.88 -21.64 17.81
N GLY A 636 35.12 -21.75 16.71
CA GLY A 636 35.07 -22.91 15.81
C GLY A 636 35.72 -22.72 14.43
N GLN A 637 36.19 -21.53 14.06
CA GLN A 637 37.04 -21.37 12.86
C GLN A 637 38.49 -21.56 13.27
N ASP A 638 39.13 -22.57 12.66
CA ASP A 638 40.50 -23.03 12.90
C ASP A 638 41.40 -21.98 13.56
N THR A 639 41.97 -22.40 14.68
CA THR A 639 43.14 -21.84 15.38
C THR A 639 44.38 -21.88 14.48
N LYS A 640 44.31 -21.27 13.29
CA LYS A 640 45.46 -20.60 12.71
C LYS A 640 45.38 -19.20 13.27
N ASN A 641 46.33 -18.86 14.14
CA ASN A 641 46.64 -17.47 14.48
C ASN A 641 46.55 -16.64 13.20
N VAL A 642 45.48 -15.85 13.03
CA VAL A 642 45.39 -14.88 11.95
C VAL A 642 46.35 -13.77 12.37
N GLN A 643 47.65 -14.02 12.21
CA GLN A 643 48.61 -12.93 12.11
C GLN A 643 48.05 -12.01 11.03
N LEU A 644 47.84 -10.75 11.39
CA LEU A 644 47.47 -9.71 10.42
C LEU A 644 48.38 -9.87 9.21
N ASP A 645 47.79 -10.11 8.04
CA ASP A 645 48.51 -10.14 6.77
C ASP A 645 49.34 -8.84 6.66
N GLU A 646 50.51 -8.88 6.02
CA GLU A 646 51.44 -7.75 5.93
C GLU A 646 50.73 -6.46 5.45
N ARG A 647 49.73 -6.63 4.57
CA ARG A 647 48.85 -5.57 4.07
C ARG A 647 47.98 -4.94 5.16
N CYS A 648 47.35 -5.76 5.99
CA CYS A 648 46.48 -5.30 7.08
C CYS A 648 47.30 -4.61 8.17
N GLN A 649 48.51 -5.10 8.47
CA GLN A 649 49.41 -4.42 9.41
C GLN A 649 49.80 -3.03 8.92
N THR A 650 50.13 -2.91 7.64
CA THR A 650 50.53 -1.64 7.03
C THR A 650 49.35 -0.67 6.98
N PHE A 651 48.15 -1.15 6.60
CA PHE A 651 46.95 -0.31 6.59
C PHE A 651 46.50 0.08 8.01
N SER A 652 46.63 -0.81 8.99
CA SER A 652 46.35 -0.50 10.40
C SER A 652 47.25 0.64 10.92
N LYS A 653 48.53 0.65 10.55
CA LYS A 653 49.45 1.76 10.91
C LYS A 653 48.99 3.08 10.29
N LEU A 654 48.55 3.05 9.03
CA LEU A 654 48.03 4.23 8.34
C LEU A 654 46.75 4.76 8.99
N ILE A 655 45.84 3.87 9.41
CA ILE A 655 44.61 4.22 10.12
C ILE A 655 44.89 4.79 11.52
N GLN A 656 46.03 4.46 12.13
CA GLN A 656 46.49 5.04 13.39
C GLN A 656 47.13 6.45 13.23
N ASP A 657 47.28 6.95 12.01
CA ASP A 657 47.64 8.36 11.77
C ASP A 657 46.39 9.25 11.81
N GLN A 658 46.36 10.19 12.74
CA GLN A 658 45.19 11.05 12.98
C GLN A 658 44.87 11.97 11.80
N LEU A 659 45.89 12.50 11.11
CA LEU A 659 45.70 13.38 9.96
C LEU A 659 45.11 12.60 8.79
N PHE A 660 45.60 11.38 8.54
CA PHE A 660 45.07 10.48 7.55
C PHE A 660 43.60 10.14 7.82
N LEU A 661 43.29 9.61 9.00
CA LEU A 661 41.95 9.09 9.31
C LEU A 661 40.89 10.20 9.27
N THR A 662 41.19 11.37 9.84
CA THR A 662 40.27 12.52 9.80
C THR A 662 40.08 13.05 8.39
N THR A 663 41.14 13.16 7.60
CA THR A 663 41.06 13.57 6.18
C THR A 663 40.27 12.56 5.36
N MET A 664 40.48 11.26 5.58
CA MET A 664 39.74 10.18 4.92
C MET A 664 38.24 10.30 5.20
N VAL A 665 37.83 10.42 6.47
CA VAL A 665 36.41 10.53 6.84
C VAL A 665 35.78 11.77 6.21
N HIS A 666 36.42 12.95 6.31
CA HIS A 666 35.90 14.18 5.71
C HIS A 666 35.77 14.07 4.19
N THR A 667 36.78 13.50 3.52
CA THR A 667 36.78 13.34 2.06
C THR A 667 35.65 12.44 1.61
N LEU A 668 35.41 11.34 2.32
CA LEU A 668 34.32 10.40 2.02
C LEU A 668 32.95 11.05 2.24
N GLU A 669 32.77 11.81 3.31
CA GLU A 669 31.50 12.51 3.59
C GLU A 669 31.17 13.63 2.61
N GLU A 670 32.18 14.27 2.02
CA GLU A 670 32.02 15.30 0.98
C GLU A 670 31.49 14.72 -0.35
N GLN A 671 31.59 13.39 -0.56
CA GLN A 671 31.14 12.75 -1.80
C GLN A 671 29.62 12.60 -1.86
N LYS A 672 29.00 13.13 -2.92
CA LYS A 672 27.55 12.98 -3.17
C LYS A 672 27.11 11.52 -3.35
N SER A 673 28.03 10.64 -3.74
CA SER A 673 27.77 9.21 -3.92
C SER A 673 27.81 8.41 -2.61
N PHE A 674 28.22 9.03 -1.50
CA PHE A 674 28.40 8.39 -0.20
C PHE A 674 27.12 8.50 0.65
N THR A 675 26.40 7.40 0.80
CA THR A 675 25.06 7.38 1.41
C THR A 675 25.09 7.36 2.94
N ILE A 676 23.95 7.58 3.61
CA ILE A 676 23.83 7.43 5.07
C ILE A 676 24.20 6.01 5.52
N LYS A 677 23.84 4.99 4.72
CA LYS A 677 24.22 3.60 5.00
C LYS A 677 25.73 3.39 4.92
N ASP A 678 26.40 4.01 3.95
CA ASP A 678 27.86 3.97 3.84
C ASP A 678 28.53 4.66 5.04
N LYS A 679 28.04 5.84 5.45
CA LYS A 679 28.50 6.54 6.67
C LYS A 679 28.39 5.66 7.91
N CYS A 680 27.25 4.99 8.09
CA CYS A 680 27.03 4.11 9.23
C CYS A 680 27.94 2.87 9.19
N SER A 681 28.14 2.29 8.01
CA SER A 681 29.02 1.13 7.81
C SER A 681 30.47 1.50 8.05
N LEU A 682 30.92 2.63 7.50
CA LEU A 682 32.26 3.18 7.69
C LEU A 682 32.56 3.42 9.18
N ALA A 683 31.68 4.12 9.90
CA ALA A 683 31.84 4.37 11.33
C ALA A 683 31.99 3.07 12.13
N SER A 684 31.20 2.07 11.78
CA SER A 684 31.20 0.77 12.46
C SER A 684 32.44 -0.07 12.15
N LEU A 685 32.91 -0.04 10.90
CA LEU A 685 34.18 -0.66 10.52
C LEU A 685 35.38 0.03 11.20
N ILE A 686 35.39 1.37 11.30
CA ILE A 686 36.42 2.11 12.05
C ILE A 686 36.38 1.72 13.54
N THR A 687 35.18 1.59 14.12
CA THR A 687 35.03 1.18 15.52
C THR A 687 35.63 -0.21 15.77
N VAL A 688 35.38 -1.17 14.86
CA VAL A 688 35.92 -2.53 14.97
C VAL A 688 37.42 -2.55 14.72
N ALA A 689 37.92 -1.83 13.70
CA ALA A 689 39.34 -1.78 13.37
C ALA A 689 40.21 -1.11 14.45
N LEU A 690 39.62 -0.21 15.25
CA LEU A 690 40.28 0.49 16.35
C LEU A 690 39.81 -0.01 17.73
N HIS A 691 39.18 -1.18 17.80
CA HIS A 691 38.60 -1.67 19.04
C HIS A 691 39.64 -2.00 20.12
N SER A 692 40.83 -2.47 19.70
CA SER A 692 41.98 -2.67 20.58
C SER A 692 42.63 -1.37 21.09
N ASN A 693 42.26 -0.21 20.55
CA ASN A 693 42.79 1.09 20.97
C ASN A 693 41.67 2.15 21.08
N LEU A 694 40.78 1.96 22.06
CA LEU A 694 39.67 2.89 22.31
C LEU A 694 40.13 4.29 22.72
N SER A 695 41.35 4.44 23.27
CA SER A 695 41.94 5.75 23.58
C SER A 695 42.10 6.57 22.31
N TYR A 696 42.75 6.01 21.28
CA TYR A 696 42.94 6.68 20.00
C TYR A 696 41.61 6.90 19.27
N LEU A 697 40.70 5.92 19.29
CA LEU A 697 39.35 6.07 18.73
C LEU A 697 38.60 7.26 19.34
N THR A 698 38.72 7.45 20.65
CA THR A 698 38.10 8.57 21.37
C THR A 698 38.69 9.90 20.93
N GLU A 699 40.01 10.02 20.83
CA GLU A 699 40.70 11.23 20.36
C GLU A 699 40.25 11.62 18.94
N VAL A 700 40.16 10.65 18.02
CA VAL A 700 39.68 10.86 16.65
C VAL A 700 38.21 11.27 16.63
N MET A 701 37.35 10.60 17.42
CA MET A 701 35.94 10.92 17.53
C MET A 701 35.75 12.37 18.02
N GLU A 702 36.52 12.81 19.00
CA GLU A 702 36.46 14.19 19.50
C GLU A 702 36.81 15.22 18.45
N VAL A 703 37.87 14.98 17.65
CA VAL A 703 38.26 15.89 16.57
C VAL A 703 37.15 15.98 15.52
N LEU A 704 36.64 14.83 15.07
CA LEU A 704 35.54 14.80 14.11
C LEU A 704 34.25 15.46 14.66
N LEU A 705 33.95 15.31 15.95
CA LEU A 705 32.83 15.98 16.60
C LEU A 705 33.06 17.50 16.66
N LYS A 706 34.25 17.96 17.06
CA LYS A 706 34.61 19.39 17.06
C LYS A 706 34.42 19.99 15.67
N ASP A 707 34.90 19.31 14.63
CA ASP A 707 34.73 19.75 13.24
C ASP A 707 33.26 19.84 12.84
N LEU A 708 32.45 18.83 13.18
CA LEU A 708 31.01 18.84 12.92
C LEU A 708 30.31 20.01 13.64
N MET A 709 30.67 20.27 14.89
CA MET A 709 30.10 21.35 15.70
C MET A 709 30.49 22.73 15.15
N GLN A 710 31.73 22.91 14.71
CA GLN A 710 32.21 24.16 14.12
C GLN A 710 31.61 24.44 12.74
N ARG A 711 31.51 23.43 11.86
CA ARG A 711 30.87 23.58 10.53
C ARG A 711 29.40 23.98 10.64
N ASN A 712 28.70 23.47 11.65
CA ASN A 712 27.29 23.75 11.88
C ASN A 712 27.01 24.98 12.75
N SER A 713 28.04 25.72 13.19
CA SER A 713 27.91 26.91 14.06
C SER A 713 26.99 28.01 13.51
N ASN A 714 26.83 28.10 12.18
CA ASN A 714 25.95 29.06 11.51
C ASN A 714 24.49 28.57 11.36
N THR A 715 24.21 27.31 11.71
CA THR A 715 22.86 26.72 11.72
C THR A 715 22.30 26.68 13.15
N GLN A 716 20.99 26.48 13.31
CA GLN A 716 20.33 26.46 14.63
C GLN A 716 21.01 25.42 15.57
N PRO A 717 21.74 25.83 16.63
CA PRO A 717 22.54 24.92 17.45
C PRO A 717 21.74 23.80 18.13
N LYS A 718 20.44 24.03 18.35
CA LYS A 718 19.49 23.04 18.92
C LYS A 718 19.20 21.85 17.97
N LEU A 719 19.63 21.90 16.71
CA LEU A 719 19.44 20.79 15.75
C LEU A 719 20.64 19.82 15.66
N LEU A 720 21.76 20.16 16.29
CA LEU A 720 22.98 19.35 16.27
C LEU A 720 22.76 17.98 16.93
N LEU A 721 23.34 16.93 16.34
CA LEU A 721 23.20 15.54 16.77
C LEU A 721 21.76 14.98 16.75
N ARG A 722 20.78 15.67 16.15
CA ARG A 722 19.38 15.24 16.17
C ARG A 722 19.07 14.05 15.25
N ARG A 723 19.79 13.92 14.14
CA ARG A 723 19.64 12.85 13.13
C ARG A 723 21.02 12.26 12.84
N THR A 724 21.10 11.05 12.32
CA THR A 724 22.39 10.46 11.92
C THR A 724 22.68 10.84 10.47
N GLU A 725 23.38 11.95 10.27
CA GLU A 725 23.68 12.50 8.95
C GLU A 725 25.19 12.47 8.64
N SER A 726 26.01 12.18 9.65
CA SER A 726 27.47 12.03 9.58
C SER A 726 27.97 10.68 10.14
N THR A 727 29.18 10.31 9.74
CA THR A 727 29.94 9.15 10.21
C THR A 727 30.22 9.28 11.71
N VAL A 728 30.61 10.48 12.17
CA VAL A 728 30.95 10.70 13.58
C VAL A 728 29.74 10.54 14.52
N GLU A 729 28.52 10.85 14.07
CA GLU A 729 27.31 10.62 14.85
C GLU A 729 27.02 9.13 15.07
N LYS A 730 27.29 8.29 14.07
CA LYS A 730 27.24 6.83 14.23
C LYS A 730 28.42 6.34 15.08
N LEU A 731 29.61 6.89 14.89
CA LEU A 731 30.80 6.57 15.68
C LEU A 731 30.56 6.82 17.17
N LEU A 732 29.94 7.96 17.51
CA LEU A 732 29.51 8.29 18.87
C LEU A 732 28.52 7.26 19.42
N THR A 733 27.54 6.83 18.62
CA THR A 733 26.58 5.80 19.04
C THR A 733 27.28 4.49 19.36
N ASN A 734 28.26 4.10 18.54
CA ASN A 734 29.05 2.90 18.74
C ASN A 734 29.94 3.02 20.00
N TRP A 735 30.64 4.14 20.15
CA TRP A 735 31.49 4.44 21.31
C TRP A 735 30.72 4.43 22.63
N VAL A 736 29.55 5.09 22.68
CA VAL A 736 28.67 5.07 23.86
C VAL A 736 28.25 3.63 24.19
N SER A 737 27.99 2.80 23.17
CA SER A 737 27.57 1.41 23.37
C SER A 737 28.69 0.55 23.96
N VAL A 738 29.94 0.78 23.52
CA VAL A 738 31.13 0.13 24.10
C VAL A 738 31.28 0.54 25.57
N CYS A 739 31.35 1.84 25.84
CA CYS A 739 31.65 2.34 27.17
C CYS A 739 30.52 2.12 28.20
N LEU A 740 29.27 1.98 27.76
CA LEU A 740 28.12 1.79 28.66
C LEU A 740 27.62 0.35 28.73
N TYR A 741 28.26 -0.62 28.05
CA TYR A 741 27.84 -2.02 28.15
C TYR A 741 27.92 -2.55 29.59
N GLY A 742 28.99 -2.23 30.32
CA GLY A 742 29.12 -2.59 31.75
C GLY A 742 27.97 -2.04 32.59
N PHE A 743 27.69 -0.73 32.47
CA PHE A 743 26.58 -0.09 33.17
C PHE A 743 25.20 -0.67 32.79
N LEU A 744 24.99 -0.94 31.49
CA LEU A 744 23.80 -1.60 30.99
C LEU A 744 23.64 -2.98 31.63
N ARG A 745 24.68 -3.80 31.67
CA ARG A 745 24.60 -5.16 32.21
C ARG A 745 24.41 -5.18 33.73
N GLU A 746 25.06 -4.27 34.45
CA GLU A 746 25.07 -4.26 35.92
C GLU A 746 23.87 -3.54 36.55
N SER A 747 23.39 -2.44 35.94
CA SER A 747 22.38 -1.57 36.57
C SER A 747 21.03 -1.55 35.86
N VAL A 748 21.01 -1.56 34.53
CA VAL A 748 19.78 -1.34 33.74
C VAL A 748 19.17 -2.64 33.21
N GLY A 749 20.00 -3.63 32.88
CA GLY A 749 19.62 -4.82 32.12
C GLY A 749 18.59 -5.68 32.84
N GLN A 750 18.72 -5.86 34.14
CA GLN A 750 17.71 -6.58 34.94
C GLN A 750 16.34 -5.92 34.86
N HIS A 751 16.28 -4.60 35.08
CA HIS A 751 15.03 -3.84 35.02
C HIS A 751 14.42 -3.89 33.62
N LEU A 752 15.25 -3.78 32.57
CA LEU A 752 14.79 -3.84 31.19
C LEU A 752 14.22 -5.23 30.85
N TYR A 753 14.89 -6.30 31.25
CA TYR A 753 14.41 -7.66 31.04
C TYR A 753 13.09 -7.92 31.78
N LEU A 754 13.00 -7.45 33.03
CA LEU A 754 11.77 -7.53 33.83
C LEU A 754 10.61 -6.78 33.17
N LEU A 755 10.85 -5.58 32.64
CA LEU A 755 9.84 -4.82 31.91
C LEU A 755 9.33 -5.59 30.67
N VAL A 756 10.25 -6.11 29.86
CA VAL A 756 9.91 -6.86 28.64
C VAL A 756 9.15 -8.15 28.97
N SER A 757 9.58 -8.85 30.03
CA SER A 757 8.91 -10.06 30.51
C SER A 757 7.52 -9.76 31.06
N ALA A 758 7.38 -8.70 31.87
CA ALA A 758 6.12 -8.23 32.42
C ALA A 758 5.14 -7.81 31.31
N LEU A 759 5.62 -7.10 30.29
CA LEU A 759 4.81 -6.76 29.10
C LEU A 759 4.33 -8.01 28.36
N THR A 760 5.24 -8.94 28.08
CA THR A 760 4.92 -10.18 27.36
C THR A 760 3.89 -11.02 28.14
N GLN A 761 4.06 -11.12 29.47
CA GLN A 761 3.12 -11.79 30.35
C GLN A 761 1.77 -11.07 30.39
N GLN A 762 1.76 -9.74 30.51
CA GLN A 762 0.52 -8.96 30.56
C GLN A 762 -0.28 -9.06 29.25
N ILE A 763 0.39 -9.03 28.10
CA ILE A 763 -0.23 -9.26 26.79
C ILE A 763 -0.86 -10.65 26.74
N SER A 764 -0.12 -11.67 27.21
CA SER A 764 -0.53 -13.09 27.16
C SER A 764 -1.70 -13.44 28.10
N LYS A 765 -2.02 -12.58 29.09
CA LYS A 765 -3.18 -12.76 29.99
C LYS A 765 -4.52 -12.60 29.28
N GLY A 766 -4.56 -11.86 28.17
CA GLY A 766 -5.79 -11.62 27.41
C GLY A 766 -5.77 -12.26 26.02
N PRO A 767 -6.90 -12.22 25.30
CA PRO A 767 -6.98 -12.73 23.94
C PRO A 767 -6.01 -12.01 23.00
N VAL A 768 -5.31 -12.79 22.18
CA VAL A 768 -4.44 -12.31 21.10
C VAL A 768 -4.92 -12.94 19.79
N ASP A 769 -5.18 -12.11 18.78
CA ASP A 769 -5.51 -12.58 17.45
C ASP A 769 -4.24 -13.10 16.75
N CYS A 770 -4.23 -14.34 16.26
CA CYS A 770 -3.01 -15.00 15.78
C CYS A 770 -2.61 -14.52 14.36
N VAL A 771 -3.51 -13.84 13.65
CA VAL A 771 -3.31 -13.42 12.26
C VAL A 771 -2.86 -11.96 12.20
N THR A 772 -3.50 -11.10 12.98
CA THR A 772 -3.18 -9.66 13.06
C THR A 772 -2.26 -9.31 14.23
N GLU A 773 -1.99 -10.25 15.14
CA GLU A 773 -1.25 -10.07 16.39
C GLU A 773 -1.83 -8.98 17.33
N LYS A 774 -3.08 -8.56 17.11
CA LYS A 774 -3.75 -7.61 18.00
C LYS A 774 -4.17 -8.28 19.30
N ALA A 775 -3.95 -7.60 20.41
CA ALA A 775 -4.24 -8.12 21.74
C ALA A 775 -5.18 -7.21 22.54
N LEU A 776 -5.91 -7.80 23.49
CA LEU A 776 -6.79 -7.04 24.39
C LEU A 776 -5.98 -6.15 25.35
N TYR A 777 -4.89 -6.68 25.91
CA TYR A 777 -3.96 -5.93 26.76
C TYR A 777 -2.77 -5.47 25.92
N THR A 778 -2.57 -4.16 25.85
CA THR A 778 -1.53 -3.52 25.05
C THR A 778 -1.32 -2.08 25.53
N LEU A 779 -0.18 -1.48 25.21
CA LEU A 779 0.06 -0.04 25.42
C LEU A 779 -0.20 0.79 24.16
N SER A 780 -0.38 0.15 22.99
CA SER A 780 -0.60 0.81 21.71
C SER A 780 -2.02 0.65 21.21
N GLU A 781 -2.66 1.75 20.84
CA GLU A 781 -4.01 1.78 20.29
C GLU A 781 -4.13 1.09 18.91
N GLU A 782 -3.04 1.07 18.13
CA GLU A 782 -3.01 0.39 16.82
C GLU A 782 -3.09 -1.14 16.96
N TRP A 783 -2.49 -1.66 18.03
CA TRP A 783 -2.44 -3.09 18.36
C TRP A 783 -3.59 -3.55 19.27
N LEU A 784 -4.56 -2.67 19.57
CA LEU A 784 -5.68 -2.97 20.44
C LEU A 784 -6.70 -3.88 19.74
N LEU A 785 -7.05 -4.99 20.37
CA LEU A 785 -8.13 -5.86 19.95
C LEU A 785 -9.48 -5.34 20.49
N TRP A 786 -10.14 -4.47 19.71
CA TRP A 786 -11.44 -3.89 20.09
C TRP A 786 -12.66 -4.76 19.71
N GLN A 787 -12.43 -5.92 19.09
CA GLN A 787 -13.48 -6.88 18.74
C GLN A 787 -13.53 -8.09 19.68
N ALA A 788 -12.92 -8.01 20.87
CA ALA A 788 -12.79 -9.12 21.80
C ALA A 788 -14.10 -9.93 21.93
N GLN A 789 -14.02 -11.23 21.68
CA GLN A 789 -15.10 -12.16 21.96
C GLN A 789 -15.06 -12.50 23.46
N ASP A 790 -16.19 -12.94 24.02
CA ASP A 790 -16.21 -13.49 25.38
C ASP A 790 -15.11 -14.54 25.49
N PHE A 791 -14.33 -14.54 26.57
CA PHE A 791 -13.25 -15.49 26.82
C PHE A 791 -13.26 -15.92 28.29
N SER A 792 -12.72 -17.10 28.58
CA SER A 792 -12.55 -17.58 29.94
C SER A 792 -11.15 -18.16 30.14
N PRO A 793 -10.49 -17.87 31.28
CA PRO A 793 -9.22 -18.49 31.63
C PRO A 793 -9.41 -19.99 31.90
N LEU A 794 -8.41 -20.78 31.55
CA LEU A 794 -8.32 -22.23 31.74
C LEU A 794 -6.98 -22.56 32.37
N LYS A 795 -6.98 -23.35 33.43
CA LYS A 795 -5.79 -23.95 34.05
C LYS A 795 -5.65 -25.39 33.56
N LEU A 796 -4.67 -25.63 32.71
CA LEU A 796 -4.45 -26.93 32.07
C LEU A 796 -3.37 -27.72 32.80
N LYS A 797 -3.54 -29.04 32.88
CA LYS A 797 -2.54 -29.97 33.42
C LYS A 797 -1.77 -30.61 32.27
N VAL A 798 -0.54 -30.17 32.07
CA VAL A 798 0.25 -30.54 30.90
C VAL A 798 1.27 -31.62 31.26
N LEU A 799 1.23 -32.75 30.56
CA LEU A 799 2.11 -33.88 30.75
C LEU A 799 3.06 -34.01 29.55
N PHE A 800 4.36 -34.18 29.77
CA PHE A 800 5.34 -34.39 28.71
C PHE A 800 5.65 -35.87 28.57
N ALA A 801 5.50 -36.42 27.37
CA ALA A 801 5.86 -37.81 27.12
C ALA A 801 7.39 -37.97 27.11
N VAL A 802 7.89 -38.96 27.86
CA VAL A 802 9.31 -39.29 27.98
C VAL A 802 9.54 -40.69 27.41
N GLY A 803 10.48 -40.83 26.48
CA GLY A 803 10.83 -42.12 25.87
C GLY A 803 9.79 -42.68 24.87
N SER A 804 9.97 -43.94 24.48
CA SER A 804 9.11 -44.69 23.55
C SER A 804 7.92 -45.38 24.23
N ASP A 805 8.00 -45.60 25.54
CA ASP A 805 7.13 -46.55 26.26
C ASP A 805 5.93 -45.86 26.95
N GLY A 806 5.62 -44.62 26.57
CA GLY A 806 4.41 -43.92 27.02
C GLY A 806 4.45 -43.36 28.43
N GLU A 807 5.61 -43.38 29.10
CA GLU A 807 5.83 -42.71 30.38
C GLU A 807 5.61 -41.19 30.23
N VAL A 808 4.97 -40.58 31.23
CA VAL A 808 4.61 -39.16 31.22
C VAL A 808 5.19 -38.48 32.47
N SER A 809 5.65 -37.25 32.30
CA SER A 809 6.20 -36.44 33.38
C SER A 809 5.16 -36.09 34.45
N GLU A 810 5.62 -35.52 35.56
CA GLU A 810 4.71 -34.80 36.47
C GLU A 810 3.96 -33.67 35.73
N PRO A 811 2.69 -33.39 36.11
CA PRO A 811 1.88 -32.37 35.47
C PRO A 811 2.43 -30.96 35.72
N LEU A 812 2.60 -30.22 34.63
CA LEU A 812 2.86 -28.79 34.61
C LEU A 812 1.54 -28.02 34.51
N GLU A 813 1.26 -27.16 35.48
CA GLU A 813 0.12 -26.25 35.38
C GLU A 813 0.41 -25.11 34.41
N VAL A 814 -0.45 -24.93 33.41
CA VAL A 814 -0.32 -23.88 32.37
C VAL A 814 -1.63 -23.11 32.26
N ASP A 815 -1.54 -21.79 32.40
CA ASP A 815 -2.67 -20.88 32.17
C ASP A 815 -2.85 -20.64 30.66
N ALA A 816 -4.06 -20.88 30.16
CA ALA A 816 -4.49 -20.65 28.79
C ALA A 816 -5.85 -19.96 28.75
N LEU A 817 -6.30 -19.56 27.56
CA LEU A 817 -7.63 -19.01 27.32
C LEU A 817 -8.40 -19.95 26.41
N ASN A 818 -9.71 -20.06 26.63
CA ASN A 818 -10.55 -20.87 25.76
C ASN A 818 -10.56 -20.39 24.29
N CYS A 819 -10.17 -19.14 24.03
CA CYS A 819 -10.02 -18.58 22.69
C CYS A 819 -8.60 -18.70 22.14
N ASP A 820 -7.64 -19.31 22.82
CA ASP A 820 -6.30 -19.53 22.28
C ASP A 820 -6.35 -20.56 21.13
N THR A 821 -5.55 -20.33 20.09
CA THR A 821 -5.30 -21.33 19.04
C THR A 821 -4.41 -22.47 19.55
N VAL A 822 -4.37 -23.57 18.82
CA VAL A 822 -3.48 -24.71 19.10
C VAL A 822 -2.01 -24.29 19.16
N GLU A 823 -1.57 -23.42 18.26
CA GLU A 823 -0.19 -22.90 18.25
C GLU A 823 0.09 -21.98 19.46
N GLN A 824 -0.83 -21.07 19.79
CA GLN A 824 -0.71 -20.23 20.98
C GLN A 824 -0.65 -21.05 22.27
N LEU A 825 -1.38 -22.18 22.36
CA LEU A 825 -1.25 -23.09 23.48
C LEU A 825 0.14 -23.75 23.52
N LYS A 826 0.69 -24.19 22.39
CA LYS A 826 2.08 -24.71 22.34
C LYS A 826 3.07 -23.66 22.85
N GLU A 827 2.97 -22.41 22.39
CA GLU A 827 3.83 -21.31 22.85
C GLU A 827 3.74 -21.11 24.37
N LYS A 828 2.52 -21.07 24.92
CA LYS A 828 2.30 -20.93 26.38
C LYS A 828 2.88 -22.10 27.18
N ILE A 829 2.72 -23.33 26.70
CA ILE A 829 3.30 -24.53 27.33
C ILE A 829 4.83 -24.43 27.37
N LEU A 830 5.46 -24.13 26.23
CA LEU A 830 6.91 -24.06 26.11
C LEU A 830 7.50 -22.90 26.93
N ASN A 831 6.81 -21.75 26.96
CA ASN A 831 7.20 -20.62 27.79
C ASN A 831 7.09 -20.93 29.29
N THR A 832 5.98 -21.52 29.74
CA THR A 832 5.83 -21.94 31.14
C THR A 832 6.86 -23.00 31.54
N PHE A 833 7.20 -23.93 30.64
CA PHE A 833 8.28 -24.89 30.84
C PHE A 833 9.63 -24.16 31.04
N LYS A 834 9.98 -23.24 30.13
CA LYS A 834 11.22 -22.46 30.22
C LYS A 834 11.31 -21.65 31.50
N THR A 835 10.21 -21.02 31.92
CA THR A 835 10.16 -20.22 33.16
C THR A 835 10.27 -21.09 34.42
N LYS A 836 9.63 -22.27 34.46
CA LYS A 836 9.66 -23.15 35.63
C LYS A 836 10.99 -23.88 35.80
N PHE A 837 11.58 -24.36 34.70
CA PHE A 837 12.78 -25.20 34.72
C PHE A 837 14.08 -24.45 34.39
N GLY A 838 14.00 -23.23 33.85
CA GLY A 838 15.15 -22.38 33.56
C GLY A 838 15.87 -22.66 32.23
N PHE A 839 15.37 -23.60 31.42
CA PHE A 839 15.91 -23.94 30.09
C PHE A 839 14.78 -24.26 29.10
N PRO A 840 14.96 -24.02 27.79
CA PRO A 840 13.94 -24.33 26.80
C PRO A 840 13.75 -25.84 26.63
N TYR A 841 12.54 -26.25 26.26
CA TYR A 841 12.29 -27.65 25.87
C TYR A 841 13.06 -28.00 24.59
N ASN A 842 13.73 -29.14 24.55
CA ASN A 842 14.67 -29.53 23.47
C ASN A 842 14.03 -29.74 22.08
N THR A 843 12.71 -29.63 21.94
CA THR A 843 12.00 -29.81 20.67
C THR A 843 11.50 -28.46 20.16
N LEU A 844 11.78 -28.16 18.89
CA LEU A 844 11.26 -26.95 18.22
C LEU A 844 9.73 -26.96 18.17
N ILE A 845 9.09 -25.79 18.26
CA ILE A 845 7.62 -25.66 18.32
C ILE A 845 6.89 -26.39 17.17
N ARG A 846 7.42 -26.34 15.95
CA ARG A 846 6.88 -27.05 14.77
C ARG A 846 6.90 -28.58 14.88
N ASP A 847 7.84 -29.09 15.67
CA ASP A 847 8.04 -30.52 15.94
C ASP A 847 7.25 -30.98 17.19
N VAL A 848 6.53 -30.07 17.85
CA VAL A 848 5.66 -30.38 18.99
C VAL A 848 4.23 -30.66 18.51
N SER A 849 3.67 -31.77 18.95
CA SER A 849 2.23 -32.09 18.84
C SER A 849 1.61 -32.14 20.24
N ILE A 850 0.32 -31.79 20.33
CA ILE A 850 -0.42 -31.81 21.58
C ILE A 850 -1.72 -32.60 21.43
N GLU A 851 -2.05 -33.38 22.46
CA GLU A 851 -3.27 -34.18 22.53
C GLU A 851 -4.07 -33.81 23.78
N TYR A 852 -5.39 -33.78 23.66
CA TYR A 852 -6.32 -33.48 24.75
C TYR A 852 -7.04 -34.74 25.20
N GLU A 853 -7.11 -34.96 26.52
CA GLU A 853 -7.85 -36.07 27.10
C GLU A 853 -9.36 -35.81 27.10
N LYS A 854 -10.11 -36.61 26.34
CA LYS A 854 -11.56 -36.59 26.29
C LYS A 854 -12.12 -37.99 26.53
N ASP A 855 -12.95 -38.12 27.56
CA ASP A 855 -13.64 -39.37 27.92
C ASP A 855 -12.68 -40.58 28.08
N GLY A 856 -11.47 -40.35 28.60
CA GLY A 856 -10.44 -41.38 28.80
C GLY A 856 -9.62 -41.75 27.57
N SER A 857 -9.78 -41.00 26.46
CA SER A 857 -9.00 -41.15 25.23
C SER A 857 -8.28 -39.85 24.86
N PHE A 858 -7.10 -39.94 24.22
CA PHE A 858 -6.35 -38.76 23.78
C PHE A 858 -6.70 -38.40 22.33
N LEU A 859 -7.17 -37.16 22.14
CA LEU A 859 -7.53 -36.59 20.85
C LEU A 859 -6.44 -35.60 20.40
N PRO A 860 -5.81 -35.76 19.22
CA PRO A 860 -4.86 -34.79 18.70
C PRO A 860 -5.53 -33.46 18.40
N LEU A 861 -4.91 -32.35 18.83
CA LEU A 861 -5.38 -31.02 18.51
C LEU A 861 -4.65 -30.51 17.26
N GLU A 862 -5.42 -30.30 16.19
CA GLU A 862 -4.96 -29.80 14.90
C GLU A 862 -5.28 -28.30 14.76
N GLU A 863 -4.40 -27.56 14.09
CA GLU A 863 -4.55 -26.11 13.86
C GLU A 863 -5.73 -25.82 12.93
N VAL A 864 -5.91 -26.65 11.90
CA VAL A 864 -7.04 -26.67 10.96
C VAL A 864 -7.35 -28.13 10.60
N GLY A 865 -8.63 -28.50 10.53
CA GLY A 865 -9.04 -29.87 10.19
C GLY A 865 -10.37 -29.89 9.43
N ALA A 866 -10.88 -31.09 9.13
CA ALA A 866 -12.14 -31.25 8.39
C ALA A 866 -13.38 -30.64 9.10
N GLY A 867 -13.29 -30.41 10.42
CA GLY A 867 -14.33 -29.78 11.22
C GLY A 867 -14.20 -28.27 11.38
N SER A 868 -13.17 -27.64 10.81
CA SER A 868 -12.93 -26.19 10.96
C SER A 868 -14.04 -25.35 10.30
N GLU A 869 -14.40 -24.25 10.94
CA GLU A 869 -15.43 -23.33 10.46
C GLU A 869 -14.89 -22.52 9.27
N VAL A 870 -15.63 -22.49 8.15
CA VAL A 870 -15.26 -21.73 6.93
C VAL A 870 -16.28 -20.61 6.72
N ILE A 871 -15.80 -19.37 6.58
CA ILE A 871 -16.62 -18.18 6.31
C ILE A 871 -16.15 -17.58 4.99
N GLY A 872 -17.01 -17.58 3.97
CA GLY A 872 -16.64 -17.13 2.63
C GLY A 872 -15.52 -18.00 2.05
N GLU A 873 -14.37 -17.37 1.77
CA GLU A 873 -13.15 -18.04 1.26
C GLU A 873 -12.09 -18.25 2.36
N VAL A 874 -12.36 -17.89 3.61
CA VAL A 874 -11.38 -17.87 4.72
C VAL A 874 -11.75 -18.92 5.78
N THR A 875 -10.74 -19.65 6.28
CA THR A 875 -10.92 -20.71 7.28
C THR A 875 -10.56 -20.23 8.69
N LYS A 876 -11.40 -20.53 9.67
CA LYS A 876 -11.17 -20.19 11.07
C LYS A 876 -10.18 -21.15 11.71
N LEU A 877 -9.16 -20.62 12.38
CA LEU A 877 -8.24 -21.43 13.17
C LEU A 877 -8.95 -22.10 14.36
N ASN A 878 -8.61 -23.36 14.62
CA ASN A 878 -9.20 -24.10 15.72
C ASN A 878 -8.68 -23.59 17.07
N THR A 879 -9.61 -23.35 18.00
CA THR A 879 -9.32 -22.87 19.36
C THR A 879 -9.63 -23.93 20.41
N LEU A 880 -9.21 -23.72 21.66
CA LEU A 880 -9.57 -24.64 22.75
C LEU A 880 -11.09 -24.76 22.96
N ARG A 881 -11.85 -23.68 22.68
CA ARG A 881 -13.30 -23.68 22.65
C ARG A 881 -13.87 -24.56 21.55
N HIS A 882 -13.24 -24.61 20.37
CA HIS A 882 -13.64 -25.49 19.28
C HIS A 882 -13.66 -26.96 19.73
N TYR A 883 -12.63 -27.37 20.46
CA TYR A 883 -12.49 -28.72 21.02
C TYR A 883 -13.24 -28.94 22.34
N LYS A 884 -13.87 -27.88 22.91
CA LYS A 884 -14.57 -27.88 24.20
C LYS A 884 -13.66 -28.31 25.38
N VAL A 885 -12.42 -27.83 25.36
CA VAL A 885 -11.48 -28.05 26.48
C VAL A 885 -11.99 -27.33 27.72
N ASN A 886 -12.08 -28.04 28.84
CA ASN A 886 -12.55 -27.52 30.12
C ASN A 886 -11.39 -27.09 31.04
N ASP A 887 -11.71 -26.32 32.08
CA ASP A 887 -10.76 -26.00 33.14
C ASP A 887 -10.30 -27.28 33.87
N GLY A 888 -9.00 -27.37 34.18
CA GLY A 888 -8.38 -28.56 34.77
C GLY A 888 -8.10 -29.72 33.80
N ALA A 889 -8.34 -29.53 32.49
CA ALA A 889 -8.12 -30.56 31.46
C ALA A 889 -6.66 -31.02 31.36
N THR A 890 -6.47 -32.30 31.04
CA THR A 890 -5.16 -32.89 30.78
C THR A 890 -4.76 -32.71 29.31
N ILE A 891 -3.57 -32.16 29.08
CA ILE A 891 -2.95 -32.05 27.75
C ILE A 891 -1.65 -32.86 27.75
N LYS A 892 -1.44 -33.68 26.72
CA LYS A 892 -0.21 -34.44 26.53
C LYS A 892 0.64 -33.80 25.43
N VAL A 893 1.92 -33.57 25.71
CA VAL A 893 2.91 -33.01 24.78
C VAL A 893 3.75 -34.14 24.21
N LEU A 894 3.82 -34.21 22.89
CA LEU A 894 4.52 -35.22 22.13
C LEU A 894 5.55 -34.56 21.19
N SER A 895 6.65 -35.27 20.91
CA SER A 895 7.59 -34.87 19.87
C SER A 895 7.30 -35.67 18.61
N LYS A 896 7.07 -34.98 17.49
CA LYS A 896 6.84 -35.62 16.17
C LYS A 896 8.00 -36.53 15.73
N LYS A 897 9.20 -36.35 16.31
CA LYS A 897 10.40 -37.17 16.00
C LYS A 897 10.37 -38.53 16.67
N THR A 898 9.89 -38.61 17.90
CA THR A 898 9.80 -39.88 18.66
C THR A 898 8.42 -40.53 18.53
N HIS A 899 7.37 -39.72 18.34
CA HIS A 899 5.98 -40.14 18.18
C HIS A 899 5.40 -39.48 16.92
N PRO A 900 5.69 -40.03 15.71
CA PRO A 900 5.20 -39.46 14.46
C PRO A 900 3.67 -39.61 14.35
N PRO A 901 2.93 -38.54 14.03
CA PRO A 901 1.49 -38.60 13.87
C PRO A 901 1.11 -39.40 12.61
N LEU A 902 -0.06 -40.06 12.66
CA LEU A 902 -0.62 -40.83 11.53
C LEU A 902 -0.83 -39.97 10.27
N CYS A 903 -1.12 -38.67 10.45
CA CYS A 903 -1.17 -37.64 9.40
C CYS A 903 -0.41 -36.39 9.88
N PRO A 904 0.77 -36.07 9.33
CA PRO A 904 1.51 -34.88 9.71
C PRO A 904 0.90 -33.62 9.11
N GLN A 905 0.37 -32.73 9.96
CA GLN A 905 0.04 -31.36 9.57
C GLN A 905 1.32 -30.49 9.62
N ALA A 906 1.58 -29.76 8.52
CA ALA A 906 2.59 -28.71 8.46
C ALA A 906 2.09 -27.47 9.24
N SER A 907 3.01 -26.67 9.79
CA SER A 907 2.65 -25.44 10.50
C SER A 907 1.81 -24.54 9.60
N VAL A 908 0.61 -24.14 10.04
CA VAL A 908 -0.28 -23.29 9.22
C VAL A 908 0.32 -21.89 9.06
N LYS A 909 1.10 -21.44 10.04
CA LYS A 909 1.81 -20.15 10.04
C LYS A 909 2.93 -20.04 8.99
N ASP A 910 3.41 -21.17 8.45
CA ASP A 910 4.44 -21.20 7.40
C ASP A 910 3.86 -21.03 5.97
N ASP A 911 2.53 -20.90 5.80
CA ASP A 911 1.89 -20.64 4.50
C ASP A 911 2.17 -19.19 4.03
N GLU A 912 2.65 -19.01 2.79
CA GLU A 912 2.96 -17.68 2.22
C GLU A 912 1.75 -16.73 2.19
N ASP A 913 0.53 -17.27 2.17
CA ASP A 913 -0.74 -16.53 2.17
C ASP A 913 -1.58 -16.80 3.44
N PHE A 914 -0.90 -16.95 4.58
CA PHE A 914 -1.54 -17.22 5.87
C PHE A 914 -2.63 -16.19 6.24
N SER A 915 -2.37 -14.90 6.03
CA SER A 915 -3.31 -13.82 6.37
C SER A 915 -4.48 -13.65 5.40
N GLY A 916 -4.39 -14.19 4.18
CA GLY A 916 -5.48 -14.21 3.21
C GLY A 916 -6.41 -15.42 3.37
N LYS A 917 -5.86 -16.57 3.79
CA LYS A 917 -6.59 -17.85 3.88
C LYS A 917 -7.19 -18.16 5.25
N TYR A 918 -6.63 -17.59 6.32
CA TYR A 918 -7.03 -17.93 7.69
C TYR A 918 -7.44 -16.70 8.50
N PHE A 919 -8.38 -16.87 9.43
CA PHE A 919 -8.75 -15.87 10.42
C PHE A 919 -8.89 -16.48 11.82
N HIS A 920 -8.79 -15.65 12.86
CA HIS A 920 -8.90 -16.10 14.25
C HIS A 920 -10.07 -15.39 14.99
N LEU A 921 -9.82 -14.20 15.53
CA LEU A 921 -10.78 -13.43 16.34
C LEU A 921 -11.42 -12.28 15.54
N ILE A 922 -10.70 -11.76 14.54
CA ILE A 922 -11.17 -10.69 13.66
C ILE A 922 -11.73 -11.29 12.37
N ASP A 923 -12.96 -10.95 12.02
CA ASP A 923 -13.64 -11.39 10.81
C ASP A 923 -13.28 -10.47 9.61
N PRO A 924 -12.78 -11.00 8.49
CA PRO A 924 -12.43 -10.22 7.30
C PRO A 924 -13.64 -9.51 6.64
N ASP A 925 -14.87 -10.04 6.77
CA ASP A 925 -16.06 -9.51 6.09
C ASP A 925 -16.64 -8.23 6.74
N VAL A 926 -16.14 -7.82 7.91
CA VAL A 926 -16.58 -6.57 8.57
C VAL A 926 -16.07 -5.31 7.84
N VAL A 927 -15.11 -5.46 6.93
CA VAL A 927 -14.61 -4.36 6.09
C VAL A 927 -15.44 -4.21 4.79
N GLU A 928 -16.17 -5.25 4.35
CA GLU A 928 -16.85 -5.25 3.04
C GLU A 928 -18.38 -5.55 3.06
N ASP A 929 -18.97 -6.17 4.09
CA ASP A 929 -20.39 -6.55 4.07
C ASP A 929 -21.35 -5.57 4.80
N HIS A 930 -22.03 -4.74 4.01
CA HIS A 930 -23.15 -3.91 4.48
C HIS A 930 -24.51 -4.62 4.47
N GLY A 931 -24.63 -5.90 4.08
CA GLY A 931 -25.91 -6.42 3.59
C GLY A 931 -26.66 -7.51 4.37
N LYS A 932 -26.01 -8.53 4.97
CA LYS A 932 -26.71 -9.83 5.09
C LYS A 932 -26.95 -10.46 6.47
N ASN A 933 -26.53 -9.88 7.60
CA ASN A 933 -26.93 -10.45 8.90
C ASN A 933 -26.94 -9.42 10.07
N PRO A 934 -28.11 -8.97 10.55
CA PRO A 934 -28.18 -8.00 11.66
C PRO A 934 -27.78 -8.60 13.02
N GLU A 935 -27.89 -9.91 13.23
CA GLU A 935 -27.49 -10.55 14.50
C GLU A 935 -25.97 -10.58 14.73
N ARG A 936 -25.15 -10.43 13.67
CA ARG A 936 -23.68 -10.42 13.77
C ARG A 936 -23.08 -9.03 13.98
N LYS A 937 -23.85 -7.94 13.84
CA LYS A 937 -23.39 -6.56 14.08
C LYS A 937 -23.69 -6.15 15.53
N LYS A 938 -23.05 -6.78 16.52
CA LYS A 938 -22.93 -6.15 17.85
C LYS A 938 -22.19 -4.83 17.64
N LEU A 939 -22.79 -3.71 18.05
CA LEU A 939 -22.22 -2.37 17.94
C LEU A 939 -20.97 -2.27 18.85
N LYS A 940 -19.78 -2.66 18.38
CA LYS A 940 -18.54 -2.62 19.17
C LYS A 940 -17.81 -1.30 18.98
N LEU A 941 -17.80 -0.46 20.02
CA LEU A 941 -17.13 0.85 20.07
C LEU A 941 -15.67 0.69 20.51
N LYS A 942 -14.72 1.21 19.73
CA LYS A 942 -13.28 1.12 20.01
C LYS A 942 -12.92 1.83 21.33
N GLU A 943 -13.61 2.91 21.65
CA GLU A 943 -13.36 3.78 22.80
C GLU A 943 -13.60 3.08 24.14
N VAL A 944 -14.50 2.08 24.19
CA VAL A 944 -14.77 1.29 25.41
C VAL A 944 -13.52 0.53 25.86
N TYR A 945 -12.72 0.07 24.90
CA TYR A 945 -11.52 -0.72 25.13
C TYR A 945 -10.27 0.12 25.45
N LEU A 946 -10.34 1.46 25.36
CA LEU A 946 -9.22 2.33 25.78
C LEU A 946 -8.88 2.17 27.27
N THR A 947 -9.85 1.77 28.08
CA THR A 947 -9.64 1.41 29.50
C THR A 947 -8.62 0.28 29.67
N LYS A 948 -8.51 -0.63 28.69
CA LYS A 948 -7.51 -1.72 28.69
C LYS A 948 -6.09 -1.22 28.45
N LEU A 949 -5.91 -0.14 27.69
CA LEU A 949 -4.61 0.53 27.58
C LEU A 949 -4.16 1.06 28.95
N LEU A 950 -5.11 1.65 29.69
CA LEU A 950 -4.83 2.17 31.02
C LEU A 950 -4.55 1.05 32.04
N SER A 951 -5.35 -0.02 32.04
CA SER A 951 -5.09 -1.21 32.89
C SER A 951 -3.72 -1.81 32.59
N THR A 952 -3.37 -1.97 31.31
CA THR A 952 -2.03 -2.45 30.91
C THR A 952 -0.93 -1.49 31.38
N LYS A 953 -1.10 -0.17 31.21
CA LYS A 953 -0.14 0.83 31.71
C LYS A 953 0.05 0.71 33.21
N VAL A 954 -1.03 0.62 33.98
CA VAL A 954 -0.99 0.50 35.44
C VAL A 954 -0.24 -0.77 35.85
N ALA A 955 -0.54 -1.92 35.22
CA ALA A 955 0.08 -3.20 35.51
C ALA A 955 1.61 -3.18 35.34
N VAL A 956 2.11 -2.53 34.29
CA VAL A 956 3.54 -2.52 33.96
C VAL A 956 4.28 -1.25 34.45
N HIS A 957 3.57 -0.32 35.10
CA HIS A 957 4.11 1.01 35.38
C HIS A 957 5.35 1.00 36.28
N SER A 958 5.35 0.16 37.32
CA SER A 958 6.46 0.03 38.27
C SER A 958 7.75 -0.40 37.56
N TYR A 959 7.67 -1.32 36.61
CA TYR A 959 8.81 -1.74 35.80
C TYR A 959 9.32 -0.61 34.90
N VAL A 960 8.42 0.18 34.31
CA VAL A 960 8.79 1.35 33.51
C VAL A 960 9.54 2.38 34.37
N GLU A 961 9.03 2.70 35.55
CA GLU A 961 9.71 3.62 36.47
C GLU A 961 11.08 3.09 36.90
N ASN A 962 11.18 1.80 37.21
CA ASN A 962 12.44 1.19 37.63
C ASN A 962 13.48 1.24 36.51
N VAL A 963 13.09 0.97 35.25
CA VAL A 963 13.99 1.12 34.10
C VAL A 963 14.43 2.58 33.96
N PHE A 964 13.50 3.53 33.98
CA PHE A 964 13.81 4.95 33.81
C PHE A 964 14.74 5.47 34.90
N ARG A 965 14.42 5.19 36.17
CA ARG A 965 15.25 5.56 37.33
C ARG A 965 16.57 4.80 37.38
N SER A 966 16.68 3.60 36.79
CA SER A 966 17.98 2.93 36.64
C SER A 966 18.87 3.60 35.59
N ILE A 967 18.28 4.19 34.54
CA ILE A 967 19.02 4.86 33.46
C ILE A 967 19.58 6.21 33.91
N TRP A 968 18.77 7.05 34.56
CA TRP A 968 19.21 8.33 35.14
C TRP A 968 19.51 8.24 36.64
N GLY A 969 19.75 7.01 37.12
CA GLY A 969 20.19 6.73 38.48
C GLY A 969 21.69 6.84 38.62
N MET A 970 22.17 7.05 39.85
CA MET A 970 23.60 7.15 40.15
C MET A 970 23.96 6.16 41.26
N SER A 971 24.73 5.13 40.91
CA SER A 971 25.30 4.20 41.90
C SER A 971 26.33 4.94 42.75
N HIS A 972 26.17 4.91 44.08
CA HIS A 972 27.04 5.64 45.03
C HIS A 972 27.20 7.14 44.71
N SER A 973 26.16 7.78 44.16
CA SER A 973 26.18 9.19 43.73
C SER A 973 27.25 9.51 42.68
N LYS A 974 27.72 8.50 41.93
CA LYS A 974 28.65 8.64 40.80
C LYS A 974 27.95 8.30 39.47
N ALA A 975 28.20 9.09 38.44
CA ALA A 975 27.76 8.76 37.09
C ALA A 975 28.80 7.85 36.42
N PRO A 976 28.43 7.04 35.41
CA PRO A 976 29.39 6.33 34.58
C PRO A 976 30.45 7.28 34.00
N LEU A 977 31.72 6.88 34.05
CA LEU A 977 32.85 7.72 33.64
C LEU A 977 32.68 8.31 32.24
N ALA A 978 32.23 7.49 31.28
CA ALA A 978 32.00 7.93 29.90
C ALA A 978 30.89 8.99 29.77
N ILE A 979 29.83 8.93 30.58
CA ILE A 979 28.76 9.94 30.57
C ILE A 979 29.31 11.25 31.12
N LYS A 980 30.01 11.21 32.25
CA LYS A 980 30.60 12.40 32.87
C LYS A 980 31.61 13.06 31.94
N TYR A 981 32.56 12.29 31.42
CA TYR A 981 33.57 12.76 30.48
C TYR A 981 32.95 13.41 29.23
N PHE A 982 32.01 12.72 28.58
CA PHE A 982 31.39 13.22 27.35
C PHE A 982 30.48 14.44 27.58
N PHE A 983 29.80 14.52 28.73
CA PHE A 983 28.99 15.70 29.06
C PHE A 983 29.85 16.92 29.40
N ASP A 984 30.98 16.73 30.05
CA ASP A 984 31.97 17.79 30.28
C ASP A 984 32.58 18.27 28.94
N PHE A 985 32.86 17.34 28.02
CA PHE A 985 33.27 17.67 26.65
C PHE A 985 32.24 18.56 25.95
N LEU A 986 30.94 18.21 25.98
CA LEU A 986 29.89 19.01 25.36
C LEU A 986 29.74 20.40 26.01
N ASP A 987 29.88 20.48 27.33
CA ASP A 987 29.83 21.75 28.06
C ASP A 987 31.03 22.64 27.68
N ALA A 988 32.24 22.07 27.60
CA ALA A 988 33.44 22.79 27.14
C ALA A 988 33.33 23.26 25.68
N GLN A 989 32.74 22.45 24.79
CA GLN A 989 32.49 22.89 23.41
C GLN A 989 31.45 24.03 23.34
N ALA A 990 30.39 23.96 24.15
CA ALA A 990 29.41 25.05 24.22
C ALA A 990 30.07 26.35 24.71
N GLU A 991 30.97 26.28 25.69
CA GLU A 991 31.74 27.42 26.18
C GLU A 991 32.69 27.98 25.12
N ASN A 992 33.44 27.12 24.43
CA ASN A 992 34.34 27.52 23.34
C ASN A 992 33.60 28.22 22.19
N MET A 993 32.39 27.75 21.88
CA MET A 993 31.50 28.35 20.88
C MET A 993 30.74 29.58 21.40
N LYS A 994 30.97 30.01 22.65
CA LYS A 994 30.31 31.14 23.33
C LYS A 994 28.78 30.99 23.43
N ILE A 995 28.28 29.77 23.56
CA ILE A 995 26.85 29.46 23.70
C ILE A 995 26.47 29.59 25.18
N THR A 996 25.66 30.60 25.51
CA THR A 996 25.21 30.85 26.89
C THR A 996 23.89 30.17 27.23
N ASP A 997 23.06 29.84 26.23
CA ASP A 997 21.74 29.21 26.40
C ASP A 997 21.86 27.79 27.02
N PRO A 998 21.37 27.55 28.26
CA PRO A 998 21.41 26.24 28.89
C PRO A 998 20.54 25.19 28.16
N ASP A 999 19.53 25.61 27.40
CA ASP A 999 18.69 24.68 26.63
C ASP A 999 19.50 23.97 25.55
N VAL A 1000 20.45 24.67 24.91
CA VAL A 1000 21.30 24.08 23.86
C VAL A 1000 22.12 22.94 24.43
N ARG A 1001 22.74 23.14 25.61
CA ARG A 1001 23.49 22.10 26.32
C ARG A 1001 22.62 20.92 26.71
N HIS A 1002 21.41 21.18 27.21
CA HIS A 1002 20.43 20.12 27.51
C HIS A 1002 20.06 19.31 26.26
N ILE A 1003 19.83 19.97 25.14
CA ILE A 1003 19.47 19.32 23.87
C ILE A 1003 20.65 18.50 23.33
N TRP A 1004 21.88 19.00 23.38
CA TRP A 1004 23.06 18.23 22.95
C TRP A 1004 23.26 16.97 23.79
N LYS A 1005 23.10 17.05 25.12
CA LYS A 1005 23.16 15.89 26.03
C LYS A 1005 22.05 14.88 25.69
N THR A 1006 20.84 15.36 25.43
CA THR A 1006 19.68 14.52 25.06
C THR A 1006 19.85 13.84 23.69
N ASN A 1007 20.35 14.57 22.70
CA ASN A 1007 20.55 14.07 21.34
C ASN A 1007 21.74 13.12 21.21
N SER A 1008 22.73 13.22 22.11
CA SER A 1008 23.94 12.39 22.06
C SER A 1008 23.79 11.06 22.80
N LEU A 1009 23.11 11.03 23.95
CA LEU A 1009 23.03 9.84 24.80
C LEU A 1009 21.62 9.21 24.83
N PRO A 1010 20.57 9.82 25.43
CA PRO A 1010 19.24 9.23 25.47
C PRO A 1010 18.68 8.85 24.09
N LEU A 1011 18.76 9.75 23.12
CA LEU A 1011 18.19 9.55 21.79
C LEU A 1011 18.91 8.46 20.99
N ARG A 1012 20.24 8.37 21.10
CA ARG A 1012 21.07 7.49 20.26
C ARG A 1012 21.30 6.12 20.86
N PHE A 1013 21.47 6.06 22.17
CA PHE A 1013 21.77 4.83 22.88
C PHE A 1013 20.53 4.28 23.58
N TRP A 1014 20.00 4.99 24.57
CA TRP A 1014 18.92 4.44 25.42
C TRP A 1014 17.63 4.13 24.66
N ILE A 1015 17.22 4.97 23.71
CA ILE A 1015 16.07 4.66 22.85
C ILE A 1015 16.32 3.44 21.99
N ASN A 1016 17.53 3.26 21.49
CA ASN A 1016 17.87 2.09 20.68
C ASN A 1016 17.79 0.81 21.52
N ILE A 1017 18.29 0.85 22.76
CA ILE A 1017 18.22 -0.29 23.70
C ILE A 1017 16.78 -0.57 24.17
N LEU A 1018 16.01 0.46 24.53
CA LEU A 1018 14.60 0.33 24.97
C LEU A 1018 13.72 -0.25 23.87
N LYS A 1019 13.91 0.20 22.63
CA LYS A 1019 13.15 -0.31 21.48
C LYS A 1019 13.63 -1.69 21.05
N ASN A 1020 14.92 -2.00 21.21
CA ASN A 1020 15.52 -3.24 20.71
C ASN A 1020 16.15 -4.07 21.83
N PRO A 1021 15.36 -4.63 22.76
CA PRO A 1021 15.87 -5.46 23.84
C PRO A 1021 16.57 -6.73 23.34
N GLN A 1022 16.25 -7.21 22.14
CA GLN A 1022 16.97 -8.29 21.48
C GLN A 1022 18.43 -7.96 21.14
N PHE A 1023 18.86 -6.70 21.23
CA PHE A 1023 20.29 -6.38 21.15
C PHE A 1023 21.04 -6.72 22.44
N VAL A 1024 20.33 -6.87 23.56
CA VAL A 1024 20.89 -7.12 24.88
C VAL A 1024 20.64 -8.54 25.35
N PHE A 1025 19.48 -9.12 25.01
CA PHE A 1025 19.05 -10.43 25.46
C PHE A 1025 18.86 -11.42 24.31
N ASP A 1026 19.09 -12.70 24.58
CA ASP A 1026 18.71 -13.78 23.68
C ASP A 1026 17.20 -14.01 23.73
N MET A 1027 16.48 -13.21 22.95
CA MET A 1027 15.03 -13.22 22.87
C MET A 1027 14.54 -12.83 21.47
N GLU A 1028 13.34 -13.31 21.14
CA GLU A 1028 12.62 -12.91 19.94
C GLU A 1028 11.72 -11.71 20.23
N LYS A 1029 11.70 -10.72 19.34
CA LYS A 1029 10.89 -9.51 19.48
C LYS A 1029 9.74 -9.56 18.47
N THR A 1030 8.51 -9.61 18.99
CA THR A 1030 7.31 -9.57 18.14
C THR A 1030 6.99 -8.13 17.68
N PRO A 1031 6.33 -7.94 16.53
CA PRO A 1031 5.82 -6.64 16.08
C PRO A 1031 4.92 -5.95 17.10
N HIS A 1032 4.05 -6.69 17.79
CA HIS A 1032 3.21 -6.13 18.85
C HIS A 1032 4.03 -5.60 20.04
N LEU A 1033 5.05 -6.35 20.48
CA LEU A 1033 5.97 -5.91 21.53
C LEU A 1033 6.76 -4.65 21.10
N ASP A 1034 7.17 -4.54 19.83
CA ASP A 1034 7.76 -3.31 19.28
C ASP A 1034 6.83 -2.10 19.43
N GLY A 1035 5.54 -2.29 19.16
CA GLY A 1035 4.52 -1.27 19.35
C GLY A 1035 4.44 -0.78 20.80
N CYS A 1036 4.44 -1.69 21.77
CA CYS A 1036 4.40 -1.36 23.19
C CYS A 1036 5.70 -0.66 23.66
N LEU A 1037 6.86 -1.19 23.27
CA LEU A 1037 8.16 -0.59 23.59
C LEU A 1037 8.34 0.78 22.94
N SER A 1038 7.76 1.00 21.75
CA SER A 1038 7.75 2.30 21.11
C SER A 1038 6.94 3.34 21.89
N VAL A 1039 5.83 2.96 22.51
CA VAL A 1039 5.06 3.85 23.41
C VAL A 1039 5.88 4.23 24.64
N ILE A 1040 6.55 3.26 25.27
CA ILE A 1040 7.42 3.50 26.43
C ILE A 1040 8.64 4.36 26.04
N ALA A 1041 9.29 4.06 24.92
CA ALA A 1041 10.40 4.83 24.39
C ALA A 1041 10.00 6.28 24.05
N GLN A 1042 8.78 6.50 23.54
CA GLN A 1042 8.25 7.85 23.33
C GLN A 1042 8.06 8.59 24.65
N ALA A 1043 7.50 7.94 25.68
CA ALA A 1043 7.38 8.53 27.02
C ALA A 1043 8.75 8.84 27.63
N PHE A 1044 9.75 7.96 27.42
CA PHE A 1044 11.13 8.21 27.81
C PHE A 1044 11.67 9.48 27.14
N MET A 1045 11.57 9.62 25.81
CA MET A 1045 12.01 10.85 25.12
C MET A 1045 11.26 12.10 25.56
N ASP A 1046 9.95 12.00 25.76
CA ASP A 1046 9.13 13.14 26.21
C ASP A 1046 9.57 13.64 27.60
N SER A 1047 10.17 12.76 28.43
CA SER A 1047 10.77 13.10 29.73
C SER A 1047 12.03 13.97 29.61
N PHE A 1048 12.71 13.97 28.46
CA PHE A 1048 13.85 14.87 28.19
C PHE A 1048 13.43 16.15 27.46
N SER A 1049 12.16 16.31 27.09
CA SER A 1049 11.69 17.49 26.36
C SER A 1049 11.66 18.74 27.25
N LEU A 1050 12.13 19.86 26.70
CA LEU A 1050 12.05 21.18 27.34
C LEU A 1050 10.68 21.86 27.17
N SER A 1051 9.85 21.42 26.21
CA SER A 1051 8.55 22.04 25.94
C SER A 1051 7.44 21.52 26.86
N GLU A 1052 6.61 22.43 27.38
CA GLU A 1052 5.36 22.06 28.02
C GLU A 1052 4.29 21.82 26.95
N THR A 1053 3.88 20.56 26.79
CA THR A 1053 2.87 20.20 25.79
C THR A 1053 1.49 20.24 26.44
N GLN A 1054 0.63 21.17 26.03
CA GLN A 1054 -0.78 21.13 26.40
C GLN A 1054 -1.48 20.01 25.61
N LEU A 1055 -1.87 18.95 26.32
CA LEU A 1055 -2.51 17.79 25.70
C LEU A 1055 -4.03 18.03 25.65
N GLY A 1056 -4.58 18.08 24.44
CA GLY A 1056 -6.02 18.19 24.17
C GLY A 1056 -6.62 16.89 23.62
N LYS A 1057 -7.90 16.93 23.26
CA LYS A 1057 -8.65 15.78 22.71
C LYS A 1057 -8.05 15.16 21.44
N HIS A 1058 -7.24 15.92 20.70
CA HIS A 1058 -6.57 15.48 19.46
C HIS A 1058 -5.13 15.00 19.67
N ALA A 1059 -4.66 14.95 20.92
CA ALA A 1059 -3.34 14.39 21.21
C ALA A 1059 -3.34 12.87 20.98
N PRO A 1060 -2.23 12.30 20.49
CA PRO A 1060 -2.15 10.87 20.25
C PRO A 1060 -2.21 10.10 21.57
N THR A 1061 -2.87 8.95 21.57
CA THR A 1061 -3.20 8.16 22.77
C THR A 1061 -1.97 7.75 23.58
N ASN A 1062 -0.85 7.45 22.91
CA ASN A 1062 0.42 7.15 23.56
C ASN A 1062 0.95 8.29 24.45
N LYS A 1063 0.73 9.56 24.05
CA LYS A 1063 1.09 10.74 24.86
C LYS A 1063 0.10 10.97 26.01
N LEU A 1064 -1.18 10.70 25.77
CA LEU A 1064 -2.21 10.80 26.81
C LEU A 1064 -1.97 9.78 27.93
N LEU A 1065 -1.47 8.59 27.59
CA LEU A 1065 -1.28 7.46 28.52
C LEU A 1065 -0.27 7.76 29.64
N TYR A 1066 0.79 8.51 29.33
CA TYR A 1066 1.85 8.89 30.29
C TYR A 1066 1.83 10.38 30.67
N ALA A 1067 0.83 11.14 30.21
CA ALA A 1067 0.74 12.59 30.38
C ALA A 1067 0.97 13.09 31.81
N LYS A 1068 0.46 12.33 32.80
CA LYS A 1068 0.56 12.68 34.23
C LYS A 1068 1.94 12.40 34.83
N ASP A 1069 2.70 11.47 34.26
CA ASP A 1069 3.99 11.03 34.80
C ASP A 1069 5.15 11.86 34.24
N ILE A 1070 5.03 12.34 32.99
CA ILE A 1070 6.09 13.11 32.29
C ILE A 1070 6.60 14.32 33.08
N PRO A 1071 5.77 15.16 33.74
CA PRO A 1071 6.28 16.30 34.51
C PRO A 1071 7.23 15.89 35.65
N MET A 1072 6.95 14.78 36.33
CA MET A 1072 7.81 14.23 37.37
C MET A 1072 9.13 13.75 36.77
N PHE A 1073 9.09 12.94 35.70
CA PHE A 1073 10.30 12.46 35.03
C PHE A 1073 11.16 13.61 34.48
N LYS A 1074 10.55 14.69 33.97
CA LYS A 1074 11.28 15.90 33.56
C LYS A 1074 12.06 16.55 34.70
N GLN A 1075 11.51 16.55 35.92
CA GLN A 1075 12.22 17.07 37.09
C GLN A 1075 13.39 16.17 37.48
N GLU A 1076 13.19 14.85 37.47
CA GLU A 1076 14.26 13.87 37.72
C GLU A 1076 15.40 14.01 36.70
N VAL A 1077 15.09 14.12 35.41
CA VAL A 1077 16.08 14.33 34.33
C VAL A 1077 16.86 15.63 34.51
N LYS A 1078 16.17 16.74 34.85
CA LYS A 1078 16.84 18.02 35.15
C LYS A 1078 17.78 17.90 36.34
N ALA A 1079 17.37 17.18 37.39
CA ALA A 1079 18.21 16.91 38.54
C ALA A 1079 19.42 16.03 38.18
N TYR A 1080 19.24 15.00 37.36
CA TYR A 1080 20.30 14.13 36.87
C TYR A 1080 21.39 14.91 36.10
N TYR A 1081 21.02 15.72 35.11
CA TYR A 1081 21.98 16.55 34.38
C TYR A 1081 22.68 17.58 35.26
N LYS A 1082 21.97 18.13 36.25
CA LYS A 1082 22.55 19.04 37.23
C LYS A 1082 23.59 18.32 38.11
N GLN A 1083 23.26 17.15 38.62
CA GLN A 1083 24.16 16.34 39.46
C GLN A 1083 25.44 15.96 38.72
N ILE A 1084 25.35 15.50 37.46
CA ILE A 1084 26.55 15.18 36.64
C ILE A 1084 27.45 16.40 36.47
N ARG A 1085 26.87 17.58 36.21
CA ARG A 1085 27.63 18.82 36.05
C ARG A 1085 28.35 19.21 37.34
N GLU A 1086 27.75 18.96 38.50
CA GLU A 1086 28.31 19.30 39.82
C GLU A 1086 29.39 18.30 40.30
N GLN A 1087 29.55 17.16 39.62
CA GLN A 1087 30.63 16.22 39.91
C GLN A 1087 32.00 16.75 39.51
N SER A 1088 33.03 16.27 40.21
CA SER A 1088 34.43 16.48 39.82
C SER A 1088 34.68 16.02 38.39
N ALA A 1089 35.40 16.84 37.61
CA ALA A 1089 35.81 16.48 36.26
C ALA A 1089 36.67 15.21 36.26
N VAL A 1090 36.47 14.36 35.26
CA VAL A 1090 37.29 13.17 35.04
C VAL A 1090 38.61 13.61 34.42
N THR A 1091 39.73 13.15 34.97
CA THR A 1091 41.04 13.50 34.40
C THR A 1091 41.33 12.68 33.14
N ASP A 1092 42.09 13.24 32.19
CA ASP A 1092 42.47 12.53 30.96
C ASP A 1092 43.20 11.21 31.25
N ALA A 1093 44.03 11.17 32.30
CA ALA A 1093 44.73 9.96 32.71
C ALA A 1093 43.78 8.87 33.21
N GLU A 1094 42.84 9.23 34.09
CA GLU A 1094 41.81 8.32 34.62
C GLU A 1094 40.93 7.77 33.49
N PHE A 1095 40.54 8.62 32.54
CA PHE A 1095 39.70 8.18 31.43
C PHE A 1095 40.45 7.29 30.44
N LYS A 1096 41.72 7.59 30.14
CA LYS A 1096 42.56 6.72 29.30
C LYS A 1096 42.77 5.36 29.94
N GLU A 1097 42.99 5.29 31.25
CA GLU A 1097 43.08 4.01 31.98
C GLU A 1097 41.79 3.19 31.85
N PHE A 1098 40.63 3.83 32.02
CA PHE A 1098 39.33 3.19 31.78
C PHE A 1098 39.20 2.63 30.37
N LEU A 1099 39.53 3.41 29.33
CA LEU A 1099 39.44 2.99 27.93
C LEU A 1099 40.43 1.86 27.59
N GLN A 1100 41.64 1.88 28.16
CA GLN A 1100 42.62 0.79 28.01
C GLN A 1100 42.12 -0.49 28.69
N GLY A 1101 41.47 -0.35 29.86
CA GLY A 1101 40.80 -1.45 30.54
C GLY A 1101 39.72 -2.10 29.67
N GLU A 1102 38.85 -1.31 29.05
CA GLU A 1102 37.81 -1.81 28.13
C GLU A 1102 38.40 -2.41 26.85
N SER A 1103 39.44 -1.79 26.26
CA SER A 1103 40.11 -2.32 25.06
C SER A 1103 40.70 -3.71 25.33
N LYS A 1104 41.37 -3.87 26.48
CA LYS A 1104 42.00 -5.14 26.88
C LYS A 1104 40.99 -6.24 27.17
N LYS A 1105 39.80 -5.91 27.69
CA LYS A 1105 38.73 -6.89 27.94
C LYS A 1105 38.20 -7.52 26.65
N HIS A 1106 38.27 -6.80 25.54
CA HIS A 1106 37.59 -7.13 24.29
C HIS A 1106 38.53 -7.27 23.07
N GLU A 1107 39.84 -7.37 23.30
CA GLU A 1107 40.88 -7.48 22.26
C GLU A 1107 40.67 -8.70 21.32
N ASP A 1108 40.16 -9.80 21.87
CA ASP A 1108 39.95 -11.05 21.13
C ASP A 1108 38.51 -11.26 20.62
N ASP A 1109 37.61 -10.30 20.85
CA ASP A 1109 36.20 -10.45 20.48
C ASP A 1109 35.94 -10.23 18.98
N PHE A 1110 36.76 -9.39 18.32
CA PHE A 1110 36.56 -9.00 16.92
C PHE A 1110 37.73 -9.35 15.98
N ASN A 1111 37.38 -9.55 14.72
CA ASN A 1111 38.32 -9.75 13.62
C ASN A 1111 38.68 -8.41 12.98
N GLU A 1112 39.69 -7.74 13.53
CA GLU A 1112 40.20 -6.45 13.02
C GLU A 1112 40.67 -6.54 11.57
N ALA A 1113 41.29 -7.66 11.18
CA ALA A 1113 41.77 -7.86 9.81
C ALA A 1113 40.61 -7.84 8.80
N ALA A 1114 39.50 -8.52 9.10
CA ALA A 1114 38.31 -8.49 8.26
C ALA A 1114 37.72 -7.08 8.15
N ALA A 1115 37.67 -6.34 9.26
CA ALA A 1115 37.20 -4.95 9.26
C ALA A 1115 38.11 -4.04 8.42
N LEU A 1116 39.43 -4.19 8.52
CA LEU A 1116 40.41 -3.44 7.71
C LEU A 1116 40.28 -3.74 6.22
N VAL A 1117 40.02 -4.99 5.83
CA VAL A 1117 39.78 -5.36 4.42
C VAL A 1117 38.51 -4.70 3.88
N GLU A 1118 37.42 -4.71 4.64
CA GLU A 1118 36.17 -4.03 4.23
C GLU A 1118 36.33 -2.51 4.22
N LEU A 1119 37.08 -1.95 5.19
CA LEU A 1119 37.39 -0.53 5.25
C LEU A 1119 38.22 -0.07 4.04
N TYR A 1120 39.19 -0.88 3.62
CA TYR A 1120 40.04 -0.59 2.46
C TYR A 1120 39.23 -0.47 1.16
N LYS A 1121 38.10 -1.18 1.02
CA LYS A 1121 37.23 -1.02 -0.17
C LYS A 1121 36.74 0.42 -0.36
N TYR A 1122 36.51 1.15 0.72
CA TYR A 1122 36.17 2.57 0.67
C TYR A 1122 37.37 3.41 0.23
N VAL A 1123 38.55 3.13 0.79
CA VAL A 1123 39.80 3.81 0.41
C VAL A 1123 40.12 3.59 -1.07
N GLN A 1124 39.99 2.35 -1.56
CA GLN A 1124 40.22 2.01 -2.97
C GLN A 1124 39.25 2.73 -3.90
N ARG A 1125 37.97 2.83 -3.51
CA ARG A 1125 36.92 3.45 -4.32
C ARG A 1125 37.10 4.96 -4.47
N TYR A 1126 37.61 5.63 -3.44
CA TYR A 1126 37.77 7.09 -3.38
C TYR A 1126 39.24 7.51 -3.25
N PHE A 1127 40.15 6.69 -3.78
CA PHE A 1127 41.59 6.85 -3.58
C PHE A 1127 42.10 8.19 -4.12
N SER A 1128 41.63 8.59 -5.32
CA SER A 1128 42.00 9.85 -5.96
C SER A 1128 41.67 11.05 -5.07
N GLU A 1129 40.44 11.09 -4.57
CA GLU A 1129 39.90 12.18 -3.78
C GLU A 1129 40.63 12.27 -2.44
N ILE A 1130 40.88 11.13 -1.79
CA ILE A 1130 41.64 11.06 -0.52
C ILE A 1130 43.07 11.58 -0.74
N ASN A 1131 43.74 11.14 -1.80
CA ASN A 1131 45.11 11.52 -2.12
C ASN A 1131 45.24 13.02 -2.44
N GLU A 1132 44.32 13.56 -3.23
CA GLU A 1132 44.25 15.00 -3.53
C GLU A 1132 44.01 15.82 -2.27
N LYS A 1133 43.06 15.42 -1.42
CA LYS A 1133 42.75 16.15 -0.18
C LYS A 1133 43.93 16.12 0.80
N LEU A 1134 44.60 14.97 0.96
CA LEU A 1134 45.80 14.85 1.80
C LEU A 1134 46.91 15.80 1.33
N THR A 1135 47.16 15.84 0.01
CA THR A 1135 48.15 16.75 -0.58
C THR A 1135 47.76 18.22 -0.35
N SER A 1136 46.48 18.56 -0.49
CA SER A 1136 45.97 19.92 -0.29
C SER A 1136 46.02 20.39 1.18
N ASN A 1137 45.90 19.46 2.13
CA ASN A 1137 45.99 19.73 3.57
C ASN A 1137 47.44 19.81 4.08
N GLY A 1138 48.45 19.72 3.20
CA GLY A 1138 49.86 19.81 3.57
C GLY A 1138 50.38 18.55 4.28
N ALA A 1139 49.82 17.38 3.98
CA ALA A 1139 50.30 16.12 4.55
C ALA A 1139 51.78 15.86 4.18
N PRO A 1140 52.58 15.25 5.08
CA PRO A 1140 53.94 14.83 4.77
C PRO A 1140 53.98 13.88 3.57
N VAL A 1141 54.99 14.02 2.72
CA VAL A 1141 55.17 13.16 1.52
C VAL A 1141 55.18 11.67 1.90
N GLU A 1142 55.76 11.36 3.07
CA GLU A 1142 55.79 10.02 3.66
C GLU A 1142 54.39 9.39 3.82
N LEU A 1143 53.37 10.18 4.18
CA LEU A 1143 52.00 9.68 4.39
C LEU A 1143 51.32 9.33 3.06
N THR A 1144 51.57 10.14 2.03
CA THR A 1144 51.10 9.92 0.66
C THR A 1144 51.76 8.69 0.04
N GLU A 1145 53.07 8.51 0.28
CA GLU A 1145 53.82 7.32 -0.11
C GLU A 1145 53.33 6.06 0.61
N GLN A 1146 53.02 6.14 1.91
CA GLN A 1146 52.43 5.04 2.67
C GLN A 1146 51.05 4.63 2.14
N LEU A 1147 50.19 5.60 1.80
CA LEU A 1147 48.88 5.32 1.19
C LEU A 1147 49.04 4.60 -0.17
N GLN A 1148 49.99 5.04 -0.99
CA GLN A 1148 50.28 4.39 -2.28
C GLN A 1148 50.85 2.98 -2.08
N HIS A 1149 51.74 2.80 -1.10
CA HIS A 1149 52.28 1.48 -0.76
C HIS A 1149 51.20 0.50 -0.29
N VAL A 1150 50.27 0.95 0.56
CA VAL A 1150 49.10 0.13 0.96
C VAL A 1150 48.29 -0.27 -0.26
N LYS A 1151 48.07 0.65 -1.21
CA LYS A 1151 47.34 0.32 -2.44
C LYS A 1151 48.03 -0.76 -3.26
N ASP A 1152 49.34 -0.64 -3.47
CA ASP A 1152 50.11 -1.62 -4.25
C ASP A 1152 50.08 -3.00 -3.59
N LEU A 1153 50.14 -3.06 -2.26
CA LEU A 1153 50.01 -4.31 -1.50
C LEU A 1153 48.65 -4.99 -1.71
N PHE A 1154 47.55 -4.23 -1.64
CA PHE A 1154 46.19 -4.77 -1.82
C PHE A 1154 45.85 -5.09 -3.30
N ASP A 1155 46.39 -4.33 -4.27
CA ASP A 1155 46.14 -4.55 -5.70
C ASP A 1155 47.04 -5.67 -6.30
N GLY A 1156 48.23 -5.89 -5.75
CA GLY A 1156 49.24 -6.84 -6.25
C GLY A 1156 48.78 -8.31 -6.37
N LEU A 1157 47.69 -8.71 -5.69
CA LEU A 1157 47.12 -10.06 -5.79
C LEU A 1157 46.25 -10.30 -7.03
N LYS A 1158 45.80 -9.25 -7.73
CA LYS A 1158 45.07 -9.45 -9.01
C LYS A 1158 45.96 -10.03 -10.11
N SER A 1159 47.29 -9.98 -9.97
CA SER A 1159 48.24 -10.47 -10.99
C SER A 1159 48.70 -11.93 -10.83
N CYS A 1160 48.38 -12.60 -9.72
CA CYS A 1160 48.83 -13.98 -9.44
C CYS A 1160 47.69 -15.00 -9.46
N SER A 1161 46.89 -15.03 -10.53
CA SER A 1161 45.96 -16.14 -10.81
C SER A 1161 45.95 -16.56 -12.27
N TRP A 1162 47.14 -16.85 -12.82
CA TRP A 1162 47.27 -17.70 -14.00
C TRP A 1162 48.45 -18.66 -13.78
N ASN A 1163 48.13 -19.88 -13.34
CA ASN A 1163 48.66 -21.14 -13.84
C ASN A 1163 47.83 -22.31 -13.32
#